data_AF-A0A9P6DJ16-F1
#
_entry.id   AF-A0A9P6DJ16-F1
#
_cell.length_a   1.000
_cell.length_b   1.000
_cell.length_c   1.000
_cell.angle_alpha   90.00
_cell.angle_beta   90.00
_cell.angle_gamma   90.00
#
_symmetry.space_group_name_H-M   'P 1'
#
loop_
_entity.id
_entity.type
_entity.pdbx_description
1 polymer ?
#
loop_
_entity_poly.entity_id
_entity_poly.type
_entity_poly.pdbx_seq_one_letter_code
_entity_poly.pdbx_strand_id
1 'polypeptide(L)'
;MPTCRRKRVVLTQPADELLDAVKNDPHKEVFYLEQTGEIFESYEEYAARMSFYRLKQFQCELTGKSGLDYFQAVESEKHEATTLHTRFSEPLKPVVLKAVQWQVMGRLDHLVEAVYDRFKDRYFQHERVIVDLHPKYYARVERVYPPKYYHDVDARDAFKPTDLTSNAIMAVDDEQPHVIAGDLNLPIKEANQRDDPTLYYYWVHILELEKDKPDKNRSAQQHEKDVGIIGSLMEVKCQMMSRDRLCFSKSILRRFIRDCVDRDAAVASPWTVKPAIAQRYGVDTVMPEETRKGVADIKKGEIDKRRKTYQNEEGGPPTKKQKLNQKKSLSPAEEAKMKAGLPASHKKDRENREKAERQRLAKIEAERLAAEKKKKKPIRYPTEDLDVRLTDKDKKAGMKIQRPVPSQTALAFNEQPGTFESFLLVWNFLNVYGQPLHLSNFTLDEFEHAIRHNVVDPACLLLGEVHSTLIYNLRSVPFVKYAAVNSLESNGLESVHGVDRQTLVSTMYNLSGNWERQPLRSSEGRLGWENCMLSCLVDHATVQSFPRLQEVMTRLLFNVDSQTEDEEPAPLQQSSADQQYAYLCPADRIAILSFMCNLAISSKAIHVHMESCEEQLTALRKEKIEVNRQKKSFQEKMSTLAEVKEEDKDDVLPPAPNGVDEDVTMQDMSELSDASASEGGSESANLSARQKAVKANEMRIKAQTQAHAKQREAARQKAATIKLAAAEHRRLDEEMNKIERRLEGIEREFRKLLGSVRVKPLGRDRFYNRIWWFDGLGSASLVGSGGVAQYGTGRLFIQGPSEFDLELLGQRPPEEIEERRKDEEGEDGMLGPGEWAVYSDLEELDEFVAWLNPKGHRELAVKTALSKWWVHITAGVKKRTADLSINAKLPEARRSMRTKASGNDISREPYMMWVNRRAINSS
;
A
#
# COMPACT_ATOMS: atom_id res chain seq x y z
N MET A 1 12.84 15.79 -14.09
CA MET A 1 13.85 15.90 -13.01
C MET A 1 13.17 15.38 -11.77
N PRO A 2 13.80 14.45 -11.03
CA PRO A 2 13.17 13.83 -9.89
C PRO A 2 12.63 14.84 -8.90
N THR A 3 11.50 14.49 -8.29
CA THR A 3 10.87 15.34 -7.28
C THR A 3 11.18 14.80 -5.90
N CYS A 4 11.51 15.68 -4.97
CA CYS A 4 11.61 15.37 -3.55
C CYS A 4 10.50 16.15 -2.84
N ARG A 5 9.64 15.45 -2.09
CA ARG A 5 8.48 16.06 -1.39
C ARG A 5 7.61 16.93 -2.31
N ARG A 6 7.37 16.47 -3.55
CA ARG A 6 6.60 17.16 -4.61
C ARG A 6 7.21 18.48 -5.12
N LYS A 7 8.50 18.72 -4.86
CA LYS A 7 9.26 19.84 -5.43
C LYS A 7 10.37 19.29 -6.32
N ARG A 8 10.61 19.93 -7.47
CA ARG A 8 11.76 19.59 -8.32
C ARG A 8 13.05 19.84 -7.56
N VAL A 9 13.98 18.91 -7.69
CA VAL A 9 15.30 19.03 -7.10
C VAL A 9 16.10 20.03 -7.92
N VAL A 10 16.54 21.11 -7.29
CA VAL A 10 17.37 22.15 -7.92
C VAL A 10 18.83 21.76 -7.74
N LEU A 11 19.57 21.72 -8.85
CA LEU A 11 21.02 21.52 -8.83
C LEU A 11 21.70 22.76 -8.22
N THR A 12 22.69 22.50 -7.40
CA THR A 12 23.52 23.49 -6.72
C THR A 12 24.38 24.16 -7.78
N GLN A 13 24.28 25.49 -7.87
CA GLN A 13 25.15 26.25 -8.75
C GLN A 13 26.52 26.41 -8.09
N PRO A 14 27.62 26.45 -8.88
CA PRO A 14 28.94 26.74 -8.35
C PRO A 14 28.92 28.08 -7.59
N ALA A 15 29.66 28.19 -6.49
CA ALA A 15 29.78 29.46 -5.77
C ALA A 15 30.39 30.54 -6.68
N ASP A 16 29.96 31.80 -6.52
CA ASP A 16 30.48 32.93 -7.30
C ASP A 16 32.00 33.08 -7.15
N GLU A 17 32.53 32.73 -5.97
CA GLU A 17 33.97 32.67 -5.67
C GLU A 17 34.72 31.62 -6.51
N LEU A 18 34.10 30.47 -6.77
CA LEU A 18 34.67 29.42 -7.62
C LEU A 18 34.65 29.83 -9.10
N LEU A 19 33.58 30.51 -9.53
CA LEU A 19 33.46 31.05 -10.89
C LEU A 19 34.49 32.14 -11.18
N ASP A 20 34.84 32.95 -10.18
CA ASP A 20 35.89 33.95 -10.29
C ASP A 20 37.29 33.37 -10.11
N ALA A 21 37.45 32.28 -9.34
CA ALA A 21 38.71 31.54 -9.23
C ALA A 21 39.14 30.93 -10.58
N VAL A 22 38.21 30.41 -11.39
CA VAL A 22 38.53 29.86 -12.73
C VAL A 22 39.16 30.89 -13.68
N LYS A 23 38.89 32.19 -13.49
CA LYS A 23 39.50 33.26 -14.31
C LYS A 23 40.93 33.60 -13.89
N ASN A 24 41.28 33.35 -12.62
CA ASN A 24 42.55 33.76 -12.01
C ASN A 24 43.50 32.59 -11.74
N ASP A 25 42.97 31.38 -11.53
CA ASP A 25 43.71 30.15 -11.29
C ASP A 25 43.02 28.95 -11.99
N PRO A 26 43.42 28.65 -13.25
CA PRO A 26 42.81 27.58 -14.04
C PRO A 26 43.09 26.15 -13.53
N HIS A 27 44.01 25.98 -12.57
CA HIS A 27 44.44 24.67 -12.08
C HIS A 27 43.92 24.32 -10.67
N LYS A 28 43.02 25.14 -10.11
CA LYS A 28 42.42 24.89 -8.80
C LYS A 28 41.67 23.55 -8.78
N GLU A 29 42.05 22.67 -7.86
CA GLU A 29 41.40 21.37 -7.68
C GLU A 29 40.00 21.53 -7.06
N VAL A 30 39.03 20.78 -7.57
CA VAL A 30 37.61 20.82 -7.15
C VAL A 30 37.03 19.41 -7.08
N PHE A 31 35.97 19.25 -6.29
CA PHE A 31 35.23 17.99 -6.23
C PHE A 31 34.07 18.02 -7.21
N TYR A 32 34.14 17.20 -8.25
CA TYR A 32 33.15 17.14 -9.32
C TYR A 32 32.24 15.93 -9.18
N LEU A 33 30.93 16.17 -9.20
CA LEU A 33 29.92 15.11 -9.21
C LEU A 33 29.50 14.80 -10.64
N GLU A 34 30.17 13.82 -11.25
CA GLU A 34 30.04 13.46 -12.67
C GLU A 34 28.59 13.22 -13.13
N GLN A 35 27.76 12.59 -12.29
CA GLN A 35 26.40 12.20 -12.63
C GLN A 35 25.41 13.38 -12.66
N THR A 36 25.71 14.50 -12.00
CA THR A 36 24.81 15.67 -11.93
C THR A 36 25.42 16.95 -12.49
N GLY A 37 26.74 16.97 -12.69
CA GLY A 37 27.47 18.14 -13.15
C GLY A 37 27.71 19.20 -12.06
N GLU A 38 27.36 18.91 -10.79
CA GLU A 38 27.61 19.83 -9.68
C GLU A 38 29.11 19.84 -9.31
N ILE A 39 29.63 21.02 -8.97
CA ILE A 39 31.03 21.24 -8.58
C ILE A 39 31.05 21.80 -7.16
N PHE A 40 31.91 21.26 -6.31
CA PHE A 40 32.05 21.64 -4.91
C PHE A 40 33.50 22.01 -4.59
N GLU A 41 33.68 23.01 -3.73
CA GLU A 41 35.02 23.41 -3.27
C GLU A 41 35.52 22.53 -2.12
N SER A 42 34.60 22.01 -1.30
CA SER A 42 34.92 21.15 -0.16
C SER A 42 34.39 19.72 -0.34
N TYR A 43 35.15 18.76 0.19
CA TYR A 43 34.72 17.35 0.21
C TYR A 43 33.45 17.15 1.04
N GLU A 44 33.27 17.90 2.12
CA GLU A 44 32.09 17.80 3.00
C GLU A 44 30.80 18.18 2.28
N GLU A 45 30.81 19.24 1.46
CA GLU A 45 29.66 19.65 0.65
C GLU A 45 29.35 18.63 -0.44
N TYR A 46 30.38 18.12 -1.12
CA TYR A 46 30.26 17.03 -2.10
C TYR A 46 29.65 15.77 -1.46
N ALA A 47 30.17 15.35 -0.30
CA ALA A 47 29.71 14.15 0.40
C ALA A 47 28.28 14.31 0.94
N ALA A 48 27.94 15.47 1.50
CA ALA A 48 26.57 15.76 1.95
C ALA A 48 25.57 15.75 0.79
N ARG A 49 25.99 16.29 -0.37
CA ARG A 49 25.16 16.33 -1.57
C ARG A 49 24.99 14.95 -2.21
N MET A 50 26.04 14.15 -2.26
CA MET A 50 25.99 12.74 -2.69
C MET A 50 25.05 11.92 -1.78
N SER A 51 25.16 12.11 -0.46
CA SER A 51 24.29 11.46 0.52
C SER A 51 22.82 11.86 0.32
N PHE A 52 22.56 13.15 0.06
CA PHE A 52 21.21 13.62 -0.26
C PHE A 52 20.61 12.90 -1.48
N TYR A 53 21.41 12.65 -2.52
CA TYR A 53 20.97 11.93 -3.72
C TYR A 53 20.78 10.43 -3.53
N ARG A 54 21.51 9.78 -2.61
CA ARG A 54 21.35 8.36 -2.31
C ARG A 54 20.15 8.03 -1.40
N LEU A 55 19.56 9.03 -0.75
CA LEU A 55 18.35 8.85 0.05
C LEU A 55 17.15 8.45 -0.83
N LYS A 56 16.41 7.42 -0.42
CA LYS A 56 15.20 6.91 -1.12
C LYS A 56 13.96 7.79 -0.94
N GLN A 57 14.11 9.10 -1.10
CA GLN A 57 13.07 10.11 -0.89
C GLN A 57 12.62 10.78 -2.19
N PHE A 58 13.15 10.33 -3.33
CA PHE A 58 12.83 10.88 -4.64
C PHE A 58 11.67 10.10 -5.26
N GLN A 59 10.94 10.83 -6.10
CA GLN A 59 9.80 10.36 -6.83
C GLN A 59 10.01 10.70 -8.30
N CYS A 60 9.89 9.68 -9.15
CA CYS A 60 9.88 9.81 -10.60
C CYS A 60 8.71 10.72 -11.01
N GLU A 61 9.01 11.84 -11.69
CA GLU A 61 8.03 12.85 -12.11
C GLU A 61 7.01 12.29 -13.11
N LEU A 62 7.46 11.36 -13.97
CA LEU A 62 6.66 10.76 -15.05
C LEU A 62 5.72 9.64 -14.58
N THR A 63 6.23 8.71 -13.78
CA THR A 63 5.43 7.55 -13.32
C THR A 63 4.74 7.82 -11.98
N GLY A 64 5.24 8.76 -11.18
CA GLY A 64 4.82 8.97 -9.81
C GLY A 64 5.31 7.90 -8.84
N LYS A 65 6.17 6.96 -9.27
CA LYS A 65 6.81 5.97 -8.37
C LYS A 65 7.69 6.71 -7.36
N SER A 66 7.40 6.52 -6.07
CA SER A 66 8.12 7.11 -4.93
C SER A 66 8.97 6.06 -4.22
N GLY A 67 9.96 6.49 -3.43
CA GLY A 67 10.83 5.59 -2.67
C GLY A 67 12.09 5.18 -3.45
N LEU A 68 12.48 5.97 -4.44
CA LEU A 68 13.68 5.80 -5.24
C LEU A 68 14.76 6.77 -4.74
N ASP A 69 16.04 6.39 -4.89
CA ASP A 69 17.11 7.38 -4.82
C ASP A 69 17.10 8.30 -6.06
N TYR A 70 17.88 9.36 -6.05
CA TYR A 70 17.88 10.35 -7.14
C TYR A 70 18.30 9.72 -8.47
N PHE A 71 19.31 8.85 -8.48
CA PHE A 71 19.84 8.26 -9.70
C PHE A 71 18.89 7.21 -10.27
N GLN A 72 18.31 6.36 -9.42
CA GLN A 72 17.22 5.44 -9.76
C GLN A 72 15.99 6.19 -10.27
N ALA A 73 15.67 7.34 -9.68
CA ALA A 73 14.58 8.18 -10.16
C ALA A 73 14.89 8.80 -11.53
N VAL A 74 16.13 9.26 -11.77
CA VAL A 74 16.58 9.76 -13.08
C VAL A 74 16.55 8.63 -14.13
N GLU A 75 17.04 7.45 -13.78
CA GLU A 75 17.05 6.29 -14.69
C GLU A 75 15.63 5.81 -14.99
N SER A 76 14.77 5.74 -13.98
CA SER A 76 13.34 5.46 -14.16
C SER A 76 12.66 6.53 -15.00
N GLU A 77 12.98 7.82 -14.83
CA GLU A 77 12.48 8.90 -15.69
C GLU A 77 12.95 8.71 -17.14
N LYS A 78 14.24 8.44 -17.35
CA LYS A 78 14.82 8.24 -18.68
C LYS A 78 14.19 7.05 -19.40
N HIS A 79 14.10 5.89 -18.74
CA HIS A 79 13.54 4.67 -19.32
C HIS A 79 12.04 4.84 -19.66
N GLU A 80 11.28 5.46 -18.77
CA GLU A 80 9.85 5.69 -18.97
C GLU A 80 9.59 6.80 -20.00
N ALA A 81 10.44 7.84 -20.08
CA ALA A 81 10.40 8.84 -21.14
C ALA A 81 10.69 8.21 -22.50
N THR A 82 11.74 7.39 -22.62
CA THR A 82 12.05 6.68 -23.87
C THR A 82 10.88 5.78 -24.28
N THR A 83 10.36 4.97 -23.35
CA THR A 83 9.22 4.08 -23.63
C THR A 83 7.97 4.87 -24.03
N LEU A 84 7.69 5.99 -23.35
CA LEU A 84 6.58 6.89 -23.66
C LEU A 84 6.73 7.51 -25.05
N HIS A 85 7.90 8.05 -25.39
CA HIS A 85 8.13 8.67 -26.69
C HIS A 85 8.21 7.64 -27.82
N THR A 86 8.61 6.39 -27.58
CA THR A 86 8.55 5.32 -28.59
C THR A 86 7.11 4.87 -28.87
N ARG A 87 6.23 4.88 -27.85
CA ARG A 87 4.82 4.46 -28.01
C ARG A 87 3.89 5.58 -28.47
N PHE A 88 4.14 6.82 -28.05
CA PHE A 88 3.31 7.96 -28.43
C PHE A 88 3.60 8.37 -29.88
N SER A 89 2.54 8.45 -30.69
CA SER A 89 2.57 8.76 -32.12
C SER A 89 3.42 10.01 -32.43
N GLU A 90 4.44 9.87 -33.29
CA GLU A 90 5.35 10.97 -33.66
C GLU A 90 4.60 12.17 -34.28
N PRO A 91 3.65 11.98 -35.23
CA PRO A 91 2.88 13.09 -35.81
C PRO A 91 2.05 13.90 -34.80
N LEU A 92 1.60 13.27 -33.71
CA LEU A 92 0.79 13.95 -32.69
C LEU A 92 1.61 14.86 -31.77
N LYS A 93 2.91 14.59 -31.60
CA LYS A 93 3.78 15.35 -30.68
C LYS A 93 3.80 16.84 -30.99
N PRO A 94 4.16 17.31 -32.21
CA PRO A 94 4.22 18.74 -32.50
C PRO A 94 2.85 19.42 -32.37
N VAL A 95 1.77 18.76 -32.80
CA VAL A 95 0.42 19.34 -32.80
C VAL A 95 -0.12 19.53 -31.39
N VAL A 96 0.05 18.53 -30.52
CA VAL A 96 -0.34 18.62 -29.11
C VAL A 96 0.48 19.69 -28.38
N LEU A 97 1.77 19.80 -28.66
CA LEU A 97 2.64 20.81 -28.03
C LEU A 97 2.28 22.23 -28.46
N LYS A 98 1.96 22.46 -29.74
CA LYS A 98 1.45 23.75 -30.22
C LYS A 98 0.12 24.13 -29.56
N ALA A 99 -0.79 23.16 -29.41
CA ALA A 99 -2.10 23.39 -28.79
C ALA A 99 -2.01 23.78 -27.29
N VAL A 100 -1.06 23.17 -26.57
CA VAL A 100 -0.85 23.40 -25.12
C VAL A 100 -0.07 24.69 -24.84
N GLN A 101 0.73 25.16 -25.79
CA GLN A 101 1.57 26.34 -25.64
C GLN A 101 0.74 27.58 -25.29
N TRP A 102 1.15 28.26 -24.22
CA TRP A 102 0.54 29.46 -23.63
C TRP A 102 -0.86 29.32 -23.03
N GLN A 103 -1.37 28.10 -22.86
CA GLN A 103 -2.69 27.89 -22.26
C GLN A 103 -2.71 28.21 -20.77
N VAL A 104 -3.70 28.98 -20.31
CA VAL A 104 -3.83 29.38 -18.89
C VAL A 104 -4.82 28.45 -18.18
N MET A 105 -4.38 27.24 -17.86
CA MET A 105 -5.20 26.24 -17.16
C MET A 105 -4.60 25.86 -15.80
N GLY A 106 -5.42 25.93 -14.75
CA GLY A 106 -4.98 25.74 -13.36
C GLY A 106 -4.59 24.31 -12.97
N ARG A 107 -5.19 23.27 -13.58
CA ARG A 107 -4.85 21.86 -13.32
C ARG A 107 -4.45 21.16 -14.62
N LEU A 108 -3.40 20.35 -14.57
CA LEU A 108 -2.94 19.53 -15.71
C LEU A 108 -4.05 18.60 -16.23
N ASP A 109 -4.89 18.05 -15.35
CA ASP A 109 -5.97 17.15 -15.76
C ASP A 109 -6.99 17.81 -16.70
N HIS A 110 -7.31 19.09 -16.50
CA HIS A 110 -8.23 19.81 -17.38
C HIS A 110 -7.62 20.06 -18.76
N LEU A 111 -6.31 20.35 -18.80
CA LEU A 111 -5.57 20.52 -20.03
C LEU A 111 -5.51 19.21 -20.82
N VAL A 112 -5.24 18.09 -20.13
CA VAL A 112 -5.25 16.74 -20.72
C VAL A 112 -6.62 16.40 -21.28
N GLU A 113 -7.70 16.75 -20.57
CA GLU A 113 -9.07 16.50 -21.02
C GLU A 113 -9.41 17.31 -22.28
N ALA A 114 -9.09 18.61 -22.28
CA ALA A 114 -9.28 19.48 -23.44
C ALA A 114 -8.53 18.94 -24.68
N VAL A 115 -7.25 18.57 -24.53
CA VAL A 115 -6.45 18.00 -25.62
C VAL A 115 -7.00 16.64 -26.07
N TYR A 116 -7.41 15.77 -25.13
CA TYR A 116 -7.97 14.46 -25.48
C TYR A 116 -9.24 14.59 -26.32
N ASP A 117 -10.19 15.45 -25.89
CA ASP A 117 -11.45 15.63 -26.63
C ASP A 117 -11.28 16.32 -27.98
N ARG A 118 -10.17 17.06 -28.16
CA ARG A 118 -9.81 17.69 -29.43
C ARG A 118 -9.22 16.70 -30.42
N PHE A 119 -8.32 15.83 -29.99
CA PHE A 119 -7.57 14.97 -30.91
C PHE A 119 -8.11 13.55 -31.04
N LYS A 120 -9.02 13.08 -30.16
CA LYS A 120 -9.51 11.68 -30.19
C LYS A 120 -10.04 11.21 -31.55
N ASP A 121 -10.73 12.07 -32.29
CA ASP A 121 -11.39 11.76 -33.57
C ASP A 121 -10.67 12.38 -34.79
N ARG A 122 -9.46 12.93 -34.60
CA ARG A 122 -8.68 13.64 -35.63
C ARG A 122 -7.33 12.95 -35.82
N TYR A 123 -7.07 12.41 -37.00
CA TYR A 123 -5.86 11.62 -37.30
C TYR A 123 -4.88 12.38 -38.21
N PHE A 124 -3.61 12.01 -38.16
CA PHE A 124 -2.52 12.68 -38.87
C PHE A 124 -1.78 11.75 -39.83
N GLN A 125 -1.11 12.32 -40.83
CA GLN A 125 -0.28 11.56 -41.77
C GLN A 125 0.80 10.76 -41.03
N HIS A 126 1.06 9.54 -41.51
CA HIS A 126 1.98 8.56 -40.94
C HIS A 126 1.64 8.05 -39.53
N GLU A 127 0.46 8.35 -39.02
CA GLU A 127 -0.01 7.83 -37.74
C GLU A 127 -0.44 6.35 -37.83
N ARG A 128 -0.09 5.54 -36.81
CA ARG A 128 -0.53 4.14 -36.70
C ARG A 128 -1.88 4.08 -35.97
N VAL A 129 -2.88 3.47 -36.60
CA VAL A 129 -4.28 3.44 -36.14
C VAL A 129 -4.86 2.02 -36.26
N ILE A 130 -6.00 1.79 -35.63
CA ILE A 130 -6.79 0.57 -35.76
C ILE A 130 -8.04 0.91 -36.57
N VAL A 131 -8.29 0.15 -37.64
CA VAL A 131 -9.43 0.33 -38.53
C VAL A 131 -10.39 -0.84 -38.36
N ASP A 132 -11.67 -0.53 -38.15
CA ASP A 132 -12.73 -1.53 -37.98
C ASP A 132 -13.38 -1.87 -39.32
N LEU A 133 -12.91 -2.96 -39.93
CA LEU A 133 -13.44 -3.53 -41.18
C LEU A 133 -14.19 -4.84 -40.93
N HIS A 134 -14.45 -5.20 -39.66
CA HIS A 134 -15.05 -6.46 -39.23
C HIS A 134 -14.38 -7.70 -39.90
N PRO A 135 -13.14 -8.09 -39.52
CA PRO A 135 -12.45 -7.79 -38.26
C PRO A 135 -11.59 -6.51 -38.25
N LYS A 136 -10.98 -6.19 -37.10
CA LYS A 136 -10.14 -4.98 -36.92
C LYS A 136 -8.70 -5.20 -37.37
N TYR A 137 -8.12 -4.17 -37.98
CA TYR A 137 -6.77 -4.21 -38.51
C TYR A 137 -5.94 -3.02 -38.02
N TYR A 138 -4.65 -3.25 -37.77
CA TYR A 138 -3.68 -2.17 -37.68
C TYR A 138 -3.42 -1.58 -39.07
N ALA A 139 -3.44 -0.26 -39.17
CA ALA A 139 -3.19 0.47 -40.39
C ALA A 139 -2.29 1.69 -40.13
N ARG A 140 -1.70 2.22 -41.19
CA ARG A 140 -0.95 3.48 -41.16
C ARG A 140 -1.65 4.51 -42.03
N VAL A 141 -1.90 5.70 -41.52
CA VAL A 141 -2.47 6.81 -42.29
C VAL A 141 -1.42 7.28 -43.30
N GLU A 142 -1.78 7.27 -44.58
CA GLU A 142 -0.90 7.72 -45.66
C GLU A 142 -1.24 9.15 -46.10
N ARG A 143 -2.52 9.53 -46.10
CA ARG A 143 -2.99 10.90 -46.40
C ARG A 143 -4.24 11.29 -45.63
N VAL A 144 -4.38 12.60 -45.39
CA VAL A 144 -5.50 13.23 -44.69
C VAL A 144 -6.12 14.29 -45.59
N TYR A 145 -7.44 14.23 -45.81
CA TYR A 145 -8.19 15.17 -46.63
C TYR A 145 -9.11 16.02 -45.74
N PRO A 146 -8.87 17.34 -45.64
CA PRO A 146 -9.74 18.25 -44.89
C PRO A 146 -11.18 18.36 -45.44
N PRO A 147 -12.14 18.88 -44.65
CA PRO A 147 -13.56 18.96 -45.00
C PRO A 147 -13.88 19.65 -46.33
N LYS A 148 -13.01 20.55 -46.80
CA LYS A 148 -13.17 21.21 -48.10
C LYS A 148 -13.15 20.24 -49.29
N TYR A 149 -12.50 19.08 -49.14
CA TYR A 149 -12.46 18.01 -50.15
C TYR A 149 -13.56 16.97 -49.97
N TYR A 150 -14.47 17.13 -49.00
CA TYR A 150 -15.52 16.16 -48.71
C TYR A 150 -16.41 15.83 -49.91
N HIS A 151 -16.68 16.83 -50.76
CA HIS A 151 -17.49 16.68 -51.98
C HIS A 151 -16.66 16.48 -53.25
N ASP A 152 -15.34 16.60 -53.19
CA ASP A 152 -14.43 16.51 -54.34
C ASP A 152 -13.87 15.08 -54.43
N VAL A 153 -14.59 14.20 -55.13
CA VAL A 153 -14.21 12.80 -55.31
C VAL A 153 -12.97 12.68 -56.19
N ASP A 154 -12.86 13.50 -57.24
CA ASP A 154 -11.77 13.45 -58.21
C ASP A 154 -10.43 13.82 -57.56
N ALA A 155 -10.39 14.84 -56.69
CA ALA A 155 -9.19 15.20 -55.92
C ALA A 155 -8.76 14.12 -54.90
N ARG A 156 -9.70 13.32 -54.39
CA ARG A 156 -9.41 12.21 -53.45
C ARG A 156 -8.94 10.95 -54.17
N ASP A 157 -9.52 10.65 -55.33
CA ASP A 157 -9.21 9.47 -56.14
C ASP A 157 -7.93 9.64 -56.99
N ALA A 158 -7.49 10.87 -57.24
CA ALA A 158 -6.21 11.17 -57.88
C ALA A 158 -4.98 10.59 -57.14
N PHE A 159 -5.15 10.09 -55.91
CA PHE A 159 -4.11 9.41 -55.14
C PHE A 159 -4.02 7.89 -55.39
N LYS A 160 -4.92 7.29 -56.17
CA LYS A 160 -4.80 5.90 -56.61
C LYS A 160 -3.52 5.75 -57.45
N PRO A 161 -2.62 4.79 -57.16
CA PRO A 161 -1.40 4.61 -57.94
C PRO A 161 -1.74 4.00 -59.31
N THR A 162 -2.14 4.87 -60.24
CA THR A 162 -2.28 4.60 -61.67
C THR A 162 -1.97 5.91 -62.40
N ASP A 163 -0.75 5.98 -62.95
CA ASP A 163 -0.23 6.92 -63.94
C ASP A 163 -0.46 8.44 -63.75
N LEU A 164 0.53 9.06 -63.09
CA LEU A 164 1.12 10.41 -63.28
C LEU A 164 0.27 11.55 -63.88
N THR A 165 -0.02 12.56 -63.03
CA THR A 165 0.36 13.96 -63.32
C THR A 165 0.87 14.65 -62.04
N SER A 166 2.13 15.08 -62.06
CA SER A 166 2.91 15.45 -60.87
C SER A 166 2.57 16.80 -60.22
N ASN A 167 1.61 17.57 -60.73
CA ASN A 167 1.35 18.93 -60.24
C ASN A 167 0.22 19.04 -59.20
N ALA A 168 -0.75 18.12 -59.16
CA ALA A 168 -1.83 18.14 -58.15
C ALA A 168 -1.43 17.45 -56.83
N ILE A 169 -0.48 16.52 -56.89
CA ILE A 169 0.00 15.72 -55.76
C ILE A 169 0.76 16.59 -54.73
N MET A 170 1.39 17.69 -55.18
CA MET A 170 2.19 18.58 -54.33
C MET A 170 1.36 19.62 -53.55
N ALA A 171 0.17 20.01 -54.04
CA ALA A 171 -0.62 21.08 -53.43
C ALA A 171 -1.36 20.68 -52.13
N VAL A 172 -1.56 19.37 -51.90
CA VAL A 172 -2.24 18.84 -50.70
C VAL A 172 -1.24 18.45 -49.60
N ASP A 173 0.01 18.10 -49.95
CA ASP A 173 1.05 17.73 -48.96
C ASP A 173 1.54 18.94 -48.13
N ASP A 174 1.33 20.17 -48.60
CA ASP A 174 1.74 21.39 -47.88
C ASP A 174 0.67 21.95 -46.92
N GLU A 175 -0.57 21.43 -46.93
CA GLU A 175 -1.65 21.97 -46.12
C GLU A 175 -1.80 21.21 -44.79
N GLN A 176 -1.49 21.89 -43.69
CA GLN A 176 -1.52 21.30 -42.35
C GLN A 176 -2.99 20.98 -41.94
N PRO A 177 -3.36 19.72 -41.67
CA PRO A 177 -4.73 19.38 -41.29
C PRO A 177 -5.04 19.77 -39.84
N HIS A 178 -6.32 19.99 -39.52
CA HIS A 178 -6.81 20.26 -38.15
C HIS A 178 -6.31 21.56 -37.49
N VAL A 179 -5.98 22.61 -38.27
CA VAL A 179 -5.43 23.89 -37.76
C VAL A 179 -6.39 24.59 -36.80
N ILE A 180 -7.70 24.60 -37.09
CA ILE A 180 -8.72 25.25 -36.26
C ILE A 180 -8.95 24.45 -34.97
N ALA A 181 -8.94 23.12 -35.06
CA ALA A 181 -9.06 22.25 -33.91
C ALA A 181 -7.85 22.26 -32.97
N GLY A 182 -6.69 22.76 -33.43
CA GLY A 182 -5.50 22.95 -32.61
C GLY A 182 -5.62 24.09 -31.59
N ASP A 183 -6.57 25.02 -31.76
CA ASP A 183 -6.78 26.12 -30.83
C ASP A 183 -7.67 25.71 -29.65
N LEU A 184 -7.07 25.63 -28.46
CA LEU A 184 -7.77 25.29 -27.22
C LEU A 184 -8.55 26.47 -26.61
N ASN A 185 -8.37 27.69 -27.12
CA ASN A 185 -9.13 28.86 -26.64
C ASN A 185 -10.58 28.87 -27.18
N LEU A 186 -10.83 28.20 -28.30
CA LEU A 186 -12.17 28.03 -28.85
C LEU A 186 -12.96 26.98 -28.04
N PRO A 187 -14.25 27.20 -27.75
CA PRO A 187 -15.12 26.17 -27.17
C PRO A 187 -15.23 24.93 -28.06
N ILE A 188 -15.47 23.75 -27.47
CA ILE A 188 -15.53 22.48 -28.24
C ILE A 188 -16.59 22.45 -29.33
N LYS A 189 -17.76 23.01 -29.03
CA LYS A 189 -18.88 23.07 -29.96
C LYS A 189 -18.58 23.93 -31.17
N GLU A 190 -17.92 25.07 -30.99
CA GLU A 190 -17.59 26.00 -32.08
C GLU A 190 -16.46 25.47 -32.96
N ALA A 191 -15.42 24.89 -32.35
CA ALA A 191 -14.33 24.27 -33.10
C ALA A 191 -14.85 23.10 -33.96
N ASN A 192 -15.74 22.25 -33.42
CA ASN A 192 -16.32 21.14 -34.19
C ASN A 192 -17.30 21.61 -35.27
N GLN A 193 -17.96 22.78 -35.11
CA GLN A 193 -18.80 23.36 -36.16
C GLN A 193 -17.98 23.91 -37.32
N ARG A 194 -16.82 24.51 -37.04
CA ARG A 194 -15.92 25.08 -38.06
C ARG A 194 -14.98 24.04 -38.68
N ASP A 195 -14.69 22.97 -37.96
CA ASP A 195 -13.73 21.93 -38.32
C ASP A 195 -14.23 20.54 -37.85
N ASP A 196 -15.26 20.06 -38.55
CA ASP A 196 -15.97 18.83 -38.21
C ASP A 196 -15.12 17.59 -38.52
N PRO A 197 -14.73 16.77 -37.51
CA PRO A 197 -13.90 15.58 -37.72
C PRO A 197 -14.56 14.52 -38.61
N THR A 198 -15.90 14.52 -38.72
CA THR A 198 -16.66 13.55 -39.52
C THR A 198 -16.62 13.83 -41.03
N LEU A 199 -16.24 15.05 -41.41
CA LEU A 199 -16.09 15.48 -42.79
C LEU A 199 -14.65 15.27 -43.31
N TYR A 200 -13.76 14.70 -42.50
CA TYR A 200 -12.42 14.30 -42.93
C TYR A 200 -12.42 12.90 -43.56
N TYR A 201 -11.59 12.74 -44.59
CA TYR A 201 -11.30 11.46 -45.22
C TYR A 201 -9.83 11.09 -45.03
N TYR A 202 -9.57 9.80 -44.82
CA TYR A 202 -8.24 9.27 -44.56
C TYR A 202 -7.94 8.13 -45.51
N TRP A 203 -6.80 8.20 -46.19
CA TRP A 203 -6.26 7.04 -46.90
C TRP A 203 -5.32 6.29 -45.96
N VAL A 204 -5.58 5.01 -45.76
CA VAL A 204 -4.85 4.15 -44.80
C VAL A 204 -4.30 2.91 -45.49
N HIS A 205 -3.07 2.56 -45.17
CA HIS A 205 -2.43 1.32 -45.59
C HIS A 205 -2.63 0.25 -44.51
N ILE A 206 -3.30 -0.85 -44.84
CA ILE A 206 -3.59 -1.93 -43.89
C ILE A 206 -2.32 -2.76 -43.67
N LEU A 207 -1.91 -2.95 -42.42
CA LEU A 207 -0.64 -3.60 -42.06
C LEU A 207 -0.85 -5.04 -41.59
N GLU A 208 -1.65 -5.25 -40.56
CA GLU A 208 -1.80 -6.56 -39.94
C GLU A 208 -3.13 -6.65 -39.18
N LEU A 209 -3.61 -7.87 -38.96
CA LEU A 209 -4.84 -8.11 -38.22
C LEU A 209 -4.63 -7.94 -36.71
N GLU A 210 -5.58 -7.31 -36.02
CA GLU A 210 -5.58 -7.21 -34.55
C GLU A 210 -5.86 -8.59 -33.92
N LYS A 211 -4.84 -9.22 -33.32
CA LYS A 211 -4.95 -10.55 -32.66
C LYS A 211 -5.40 -10.40 -31.20
N ASP A 212 -6.70 -10.39 -30.96
CA ASP A 212 -7.27 -10.45 -29.61
C ASP A 212 -7.57 -11.91 -29.21
N LYS A 213 -6.72 -12.51 -28.36
CA LYS A 213 -6.81 -13.89 -27.80
C LYS A 213 -6.87 -15.05 -28.83
N PRO A 214 -6.40 -16.26 -28.48
CA PRO A 214 -6.48 -17.40 -29.39
C PRO A 214 -7.91 -17.95 -29.43
N ASP A 215 -8.72 -17.47 -30.37
CA ASP A 215 -9.97 -18.13 -30.76
C ASP A 215 -9.64 -19.42 -31.53
N LYS A 216 -9.94 -20.58 -30.93
CA LYS A 216 -9.68 -21.91 -31.51
C LYS A 216 -10.58 -22.28 -32.71
N ASN A 217 -11.44 -21.38 -33.19
CA ASN A 217 -12.41 -21.64 -34.26
C ASN A 217 -12.35 -20.59 -35.40
N ARG A 218 -11.24 -20.53 -36.16
CA ARG A 218 -11.20 -19.79 -37.44
C ARG A 218 -11.20 -20.75 -38.63
N SER A 219 -12.08 -20.51 -39.60
CA SER A 219 -12.19 -21.30 -40.83
C SER A 219 -11.13 -20.91 -41.86
N ALA A 220 -10.72 -21.84 -42.72
CA ALA A 220 -9.70 -21.61 -43.75
C ALA A 220 -10.06 -20.48 -44.74
N GLN A 221 -11.36 -20.25 -44.99
CA GLN A 221 -11.86 -19.18 -45.87
C GLN A 221 -11.69 -17.76 -45.31
N GLN A 222 -11.64 -17.60 -43.99
CA GLN A 222 -11.42 -16.30 -43.36
C GLN A 222 -9.95 -15.89 -43.41
N HIS A 223 -9.03 -16.86 -43.27
CA HIS A 223 -7.60 -16.62 -43.37
C HIS A 223 -7.18 -16.16 -44.79
N GLU A 224 -7.84 -16.64 -45.83
CA GLU A 224 -7.54 -16.26 -47.23
C GLU A 224 -7.99 -14.81 -47.56
N LYS A 225 -9.12 -14.35 -46.99
CA LYS A 225 -9.58 -12.96 -47.11
C LYS A 225 -8.71 -11.97 -46.34
N ASP A 226 -8.24 -12.35 -45.14
CA ASP A 226 -7.37 -11.49 -44.32
C ASP A 226 -6.01 -11.24 -45.02
N VAL A 227 -5.47 -12.24 -45.74
CA VAL A 227 -4.21 -12.11 -46.51
C VAL A 227 -4.36 -11.15 -47.70
N GLY A 228 -5.54 -11.05 -48.31
CA GLY A 228 -5.80 -10.14 -49.44
C GLY A 228 -6.02 -8.68 -49.04
N ILE A 229 -6.43 -8.42 -47.79
CA ILE A 229 -6.67 -7.05 -47.27
C ILE A 229 -5.37 -6.44 -46.73
N ILE A 230 -4.48 -7.26 -46.16
CA ILE A 230 -3.16 -6.82 -45.68
C ILE A 230 -2.31 -6.31 -46.86
N GLY A 231 -1.80 -5.08 -46.75
CA GLY A 231 -1.06 -4.39 -47.80
C GLY A 231 -1.93 -3.54 -48.74
N SER A 232 -3.26 -3.55 -48.58
CA SER A 232 -4.16 -2.71 -49.39
C SER A 232 -4.20 -1.26 -48.88
N LEU A 233 -4.41 -0.33 -49.81
CA LEU A 233 -4.64 1.09 -49.55
C LEU A 233 -6.14 1.37 -49.62
N MET A 234 -6.73 1.89 -48.53
CA MET A 234 -8.18 2.05 -48.40
C MET A 234 -8.56 3.47 -47.96
N GLU A 235 -9.69 3.97 -48.47
CA GLU A 235 -10.33 5.19 -47.97
C GLU A 235 -11.20 4.85 -46.75
N VAL A 236 -11.02 5.56 -45.64
CA VAL A 236 -11.76 5.38 -44.39
C VAL A 236 -12.14 6.72 -43.75
N LYS A 237 -13.13 6.68 -42.85
CA LYS A 237 -13.58 7.82 -42.05
C LYS A 237 -13.21 7.67 -40.58
N CYS A 238 -13.25 8.76 -39.83
CA CYS A 238 -12.87 8.77 -38.42
C CYS A 238 -13.67 7.80 -37.55
N GLN A 239 -14.94 7.50 -37.88
CA GLN A 239 -15.78 6.56 -37.12
C GLN A 239 -15.34 5.10 -37.25
N MET A 240 -14.64 4.77 -38.34
CA MET A 240 -14.10 3.44 -38.59
C MET A 240 -12.68 3.30 -38.04
N MET A 241 -12.12 4.36 -37.45
CA MET A 241 -10.75 4.40 -36.95
C MET A 241 -10.75 4.57 -35.43
N SER A 242 -9.75 4.00 -34.79
CA SER A 242 -9.46 4.22 -33.37
C SER A 242 -7.95 4.14 -33.13
N ARG A 243 -7.47 4.71 -32.01
CA ARG A 243 -6.06 4.55 -31.60
C ARG A 243 -5.94 3.43 -30.58
N ASP A 244 -4.79 2.77 -30.58
CA ASP A 244 -4.42 1.85 -29.50
C ASP A 244 -4.42 2.60 -28.16
N ARG A 245 -5.11 2.02 -27.16
CA ARG A 245 -5.23 2.55 -25.79
C ARG A 245 -3.87 2.67 -25.10
N LEU A 246 -2.88 1.87 -25.50
CA LEU A 246 -1.51 1.91 -25.01
C LEU A 246 -0.67 3.03 -25.63
N CYS A 247 -1.08 3.58 -26.77
CA CYS A 247 -0.41 4.66 -27.50
C CYS A 247 -1.08 6.02 -27.31
N PHE A 248 -2.41 6.05 -27.17
CA PHE A 248 -3.17 7.29 -26.98
C PHE A 248 -4.31 7.09 -25.97
N SER A 249 -4.15 7.65 -24.77
CA SER A 249 -5.16 7.68 -23.72
C SER A 249 -4.92 8.88 -22.80
N LYS A 250 -5.92 9.26 -21.98
CA LYS A 250 -5.78 10.37 -21.02
C LYS A 250 -4.57 10.17 -20.08
N SER A 251 -4.23 8.94 -19.72
CA SER A 251 -3.07 8.66 -18.87
C SER A 251 -1.73 8.85 -19.59
N ILE A 252 -1.61 8.35 -20.83
CA ILE A 252 -0.42 8.53 -21.67
C ILE A 252 -0.23 10.01 -22.02
N LEU A 253 -1.30 10.71 -22.38
CA LEU A 253 -1.30 12.13 -22.69
C LEU A 253 -0.88 12.98 -21.47
N ARG A 254 -1.35 12.64 -20.27
CA ARG A 254 -0.91 13.28 -19.02
C ARG A 254 0.59 13.13 -18.80
N ARG A 255 1.16 11.94 -19.09
CA ARG A 255 2.60 11.70 -18.98
C ARG A 255 3.39 12.49 -20.02
N PHE A 256 2.93 12.50 -21.27
CA PHE A 256 3.57 13.23 -22.38
C PHE A 256 3.57 14.75 -22.14
N ILE A 257 2.43 15.34 -21.80
CA ILE A 257 2.33 16.79 -21.55
C ILE A 257 3.20 17.18 -20.35
N ARG A 258 3.25 16.35 -19.30
CA ARG A 258 4.10 16.59 -18.13
C ARG A 258 5.59 16.55 -18.46
N ASP A 259 6.02 15.68 -19.37
CA ASP A 259 7.42 15.58 -19.76
C ASP A 259 7.86 16.80 -20.59
N CYS A 260 6.99 17.30 -21.47
CA CYS A 260 7.35 18.30 -22.46
C CYS A 260 7.11 19.76 -22.03
N VAL A 261 6.32 20.01 -20.98
CA VAL A 261 5.79 21.35 -20.65
C VAL A 261 6.05 21.72 -19.19
N ASP A 262 6.38 22.99 -18.96
CA ASP A 262 6.57 23.60 -17.64
C ASP A 262 5.51 24.67 -17.35
N ARG A 263 5.27 24.94 -16.06
CA ARG A 263 4.41 26.03 -15.59
C ARG A 263 4.98 26.66 -14.33
N ASP A 264 5.00 27.99 -14.29
CA ASP A 264 5.38 28.75 -13.10
C ASP A 264 4.37 28.51 -11.95
N ALA A 265 4.88 28.61 -10.71
CA ALA A 265 4.10 28.46 -9.48
C ALA A 265 3.15 29.65 -9.23
N ALA A 266 3.33 30.77 -9.94
CA ALA A 266 2.41 31.89 -9.88
C ALA A 266 1.00 31.52 -10.39
N VAL A 267 -0.03 32.13 -9.78
CA VAL A 267 -1.43 31.92 -10.17
C VAL A 267 -1.65 32.39 -11.60
N ALA A 268 -2.42 31.61 -12.37
CA ALA A 268 -2.75 31.89 -13.77
C ALA A 268 -1.52 32.02 -14.69
N SER A 269 -0.43 31.30 -14.36
CA SER A 269 0.71 31.19 -15.27
C SER A 269 0.38 30.27 -16.45
N PRO A 270 0.76 30.65 -17.68
CA PRO A 270 0.54 29.82 -18.86
C PRO A 270 1.44 28.59 -18.84
N TRP A 271 0.98 27.51 -19.48
CA TRP A 271 1.80 26.34 -19.77
C TRP A 271 2.77 26.65 -20.93
N THR A 272 4.04 26.32 -20.77
CA THR A 272 5.09 26.60 -21.77
C THR A 272 5.91 25.36 -22.08
N VAL A 273 6.05 25.01 -23.36
CA VAL A 273 6.88 23.91 -23.84
C VAL A 273 8.36 24.21 -23.54
N LYS A 274 9.08 23.20 -23.06
CA LYS A 274 10.51 23.31 -22.73
C LYS A 274 11.32 23.73 -23.96
N PRO A 275 12.31 24.66 -23.84
CA PRO A 275 13.02 25.21 -25.00
C PRO A 275 13.64 24.15 -25.94
N ALA A 276 14.28 23.11 -25.39
CA ALA A 276 14.88 22.03 -26.19
C ALA A 276 13.84 21.22 -26.98
N ILE A 277 12.66 21.01 -26.40
CA ILE A 277 11.55 20.29 -27.05
C ILE A 277 10.88 21.18 -28.09
N ALA A 278 10.73 22.48 -27.79
CA ALA A 278 10.20 23.46 -28.71
C ALA A 278 11.07 23.60 -29.97
N GLN A 279 12.41 23.62 -29.82
CA GLN A 279 13.34 23.61 -30.94
C GLN A 279 13.24 22.32 -31.77
N ARG A 280 13.15 21.16 -31.10
CA ARG A 280 13.07 19.84 -31.77
C ARG A 280 11.79 19.68 -32.60
N TYR A 281 10.67 20.21 -32.13
CA TYR A 281 9.36 20.04 -32.75
C TYR A 281 8.84 21.31 -33.47
N GLY A 282 9.67 22.34 -33.62
CA GLY A 282 9.31 23.59 -34.31
C GLY A 282 8.14 24.32 -33.67
N VAL A 283 8.14 24.45 -32.33
CA VAL A 283 7.14 25.22 -31.56
C VAL A 283 7.72 26.59 -31.21
N ASP A 284 6.95 27.65 -31.44
CA ASP A 284 7.37 29.01 -31.15
C ASP A 284 7.57 29.23 -29.64
N THR A 285 8.74 29.73 -29.27
CA THR A 285 9.11 30.04 -27.88
C THR A 285 8.80 31.48 -27.49
N VAL A 286 8.65 32.38 -28.47
CA VAL A 286 8.33 33.79 -28.24
C VAL A 286 6.83 34.00 -28.22
N MET A 287 6.29 34.42 -27.07
CA MET A 287 4.86 34.67 -26.91
C MET A 287 4.41 35.94 -27.67
N PRO A 288 3.43 35.84 -28.59
CA PRO A 288 2.85 36.98 -29.30
C PRO A 288 2.26 38.03 -28.36
N GLU A 289 2.21 39.30 -28.80
CA GLU A 289 1.77 40.43 -27.96
C GLU A 289 0.29 40.34 -27.55
N GLU A 290 -0.57 39.80 -28.41
CA GLU A 290 -1.99 39.60 -28.13
C GLU A 290 -2.21 38.54 -27.04
N THR A 291 -1.55 37.39 -27.17
CA THR A 291 -1.55 36.31 -26.17
C THR A 291 -0.98 36.80 -24.84
N ARG A 292 0.07 37.65 -24.87
CA ARG A 292 0.68 38.25 -23.67
C ARG A 292 -0.30 39.13 -22.91
N LYS A 293 -1.09 39.96 -23.60
CA LYS A 293 -2.12 40.81 -22.98
C LYS A 293 -3.24 39.95 -22.37
N GLY A 294 -3.73 38.95 -23.10
CA GLY A 294 -4.77 38.03 -22.60
C GLY A 294 -4.36 37.25 -21.34
N VAL A 295 -3.12 36.73 -21.31
CA VAL A 295 -2.57 36.06 -20.12
C VAL A 295 -2.45 37.03 -18.93
N ALA A 296 -2.03 38.28 -19.17
CA ALA A 296 -1.89 39.30 -18.13
C ALA A 296 -3.25 39.71 -17.53
N ASP A 297 -4.29 39.82 -18.35
CA ASP A 297 -5.65 40.16 -17.92
C ASP A 297 -6.28 39.04 -17.07
N ILE A 298 -6.11 37.77 -17.48
CA ILE A 298 -6.55 36.61 -16.69
C ILE A 298 -5.82 36.57 -15.34
N LYS A 299 -4.50 36.83 -15.33
CA LYS A 299 -3.69 36.87 -14.11
C LYS A 299 -4.15 37.98 -13.17
N LYS A 300 -4.45 39.17 -13.68
CA LYS A 300 -4.99 40.29 -12.89
C LYS A 300 -6.36 39.96 -12.29
N GLY A 301 -7.28 39.41 -13.08
CA GLY A 301 -8.62 39.05 -12.62
C GLY A 301 -8.65 38.00 -11.52
N GLU A 302 -7.76 36.99 -11.58
CA GLU A 302 -7.71 35.92 -10.58
C GLU A 302 -7.07 36.38 -9.26
N ILE A 303 -6.08 37.28 -9.33
CA ILE A 303 -5.49 37.93 -8.15
C ILE A 303 -6.53 38.82 -7.43
N ASP A 304 -7.35 39.56 -8.19
CA ASP A 304 -8.40 40.41 -7.63
C ASP A 304 -9.53 39.60 -6.98
N LYS A 305 -9.92 38.44 -7.56
CA LYS A 305 -10.88 37.52 -6.94
C LYS A 305 -10.37 36.98 -5.60
N ARG A 306 -9.11 36.52 -5.53
CA ARG A 306 -8.51 36.05 -4.27
C ARG A 306 -8.47 37.14 -3.21
N ARG A 307 -8.11 38.37 -3.59
CA ARG A 307 -8.13 39.52 -2.67
C ARG A 307 -9.53 39.77 -2.10
N LYS A 308 -10.57 39.60 -2.92
CA LYS A 308 -11.98 39.74 -2.51
C LYS A 308 -12.46 38.59 -1.61
N THR A 309 -11.99 37.35 -1.82
CA THR A 309 -12.29 36.20 -0.95
C THR A 309 -11.64 36.34 0.43
N TYR A 310 -10.38 36.76 0.49
CA TYR A 310 -9.69 37.05 1.76
C TYR A 310 -10.39 38.15 2.57
N GLN A 311 -11.00 39.15 1.91
CA GLN A 311 -11.78 40.20 2.58
C GLN A 311 -13.12 39.72 3.14
N ASN A 312 -13.67 38.61 2.64
CA ASN A 312 -14.95 38.06 3.12
C ASN A 312 -14.80 37.04 4.25
N GLU A 313 -13.62 36.43 4.45
CA GLU A 313 -13.36 35.43 5.51
C GLU A 313 -12.93 36.05 6.86
N GLU A 314 -12.40 37.29 6.88
CA GLU A 314 -12.15 38.03 8.14
C GLU A 314 -13.36 38.90 8.55
N GLY A 315 -14.44 38.25 8.98
CA GLY A 315 -15.64 38.90 9.53
C GLY A 315 -15.76 38.80 11.06
N GLY A 316 -14.94 39.54 11.80
CA GLY A 316 -15.11 39.82 13.24
C GLY A 316 -15.21 41.34 13.48
N PRO A 317 -15.91 41.82 14.53
CA PRO A 317 -16.45 43.18 14.59
C PRO A 317 -15.35 44.26 14.58
N PRO A 318 -15.54 45.37 13.83
CA PRO A 318 -14.48 46.33 13.55
C PRO A 318 -14.21 47.24 14.75
N THR A 319 -12.96 47.31 15.20
CA THR A 319 -12.52 48.30 16.17
C THR A 319 -12.35 49.67 15.50
N LYS A 320 -12.87 50.67 16.20
CA LYS A 320 -13.07 52.07 15.83
C LYS A 320 -11.74 52.84 15.73
N LYS A 321 -10.88 52.54 14.74
CA LYS A 321 -9.63 53.29 14.49
C LYS A 321 -9.11 53.32 13.05
N GLN A 322 -9.96 53.07 12.05
CA GLN A 322 -9.65 53.23 10.63
C GLN A 322 -10.75 53.97 9.86
N LYS A 323 -11.26 55.06 10.45
CA LYS A 323 -12.04 56.08 9.73
C LYS A 323 -11.54 57.47 10.12
N LEU A 324 -10.29 57.78 9.77
CA LEU A 324 -9.81 59.17 9.67
C LEU A 324 -8.42 59.18 9.00
N ASN A 325 -8.35 58.79 7.72
CA ASN A 325 -7.19 59.15 6.85
C ASN A 325 -7.49 58.92 5.36
N GLN A 326 -8.71 59.29 4.94
CA GLN A 326 -9.03 59.55 3.54
C GLN A 326 -9.75 60.89 3.47
N LYS A 327 -8.97 61.97 3.44
CA LYS A 327 -9.28 63.26 2.82
C LYS A 327 -8.18 64.25 3.19
N LYS A 328 -7.31 64.54 2.21
CA LYS A 328 -6.76 65.85 1.85
C LYS A 328 -5.40 65.65 1.19
N SER A 329 -5.45 65.49 -0.14
CA SER A 329 -4.41 65.95 -1.03
C SER A 329 -4.41 67.48 -1.01
N LEU A 330 -3.36 68.09 -0.46
CA LEU A 330 -3.00 69.49 -0.73
C LEU A 330 -1.47 69.60 -0.85
N SER A 331 -1.06 70.64 -1.58
CA SER A 331 0.11 70.79 -2.43
C SER A 331 1.44 71.15 -1.72
N PRO A 332 2.58 71.11 -2.44
CA PRO A 332 3.96 71.16 -1.90
C PRO A 332 4.47 72.58 -1.57
N ALA A 333 3.66 73.45 -0.94
CA ALA A 333 4.00 74.89 -0.82
C ALA A 333 4.28 75.41 0.61
N GLU A 334 4.31 74.56 1.64
CA GLU A 334 4.42 75.05 3.04
C GLU A 334 5.59 74.41 3.83
N GLU A 335 6.53 73.78 3.14
CA GLU A 335 7.74 73.18 3.76
C GLU A 335 8.93 74.15 3.92
N ALA A 336 8.74 75.44 3.62
CA ALA A 336 9.83 76.43 3.59
C ALA A 336 9.94 77.34 4.85
N LYS A 337 9.12 77.16 5.89
CA LYS A 337 9.18 78.03 7.08
C LYS A 337 8.95 77.28 8.39
N MET A 338 9.94 76.48 8.81
CA MET A 338 10.16 76.19 10.23
C MET A 338 11.57 75.60 10.44
N LYS A 339 12.59 76.38 10.07
CA LYS A 339 13.97 76.21 10.55
C LYS A 339 14.44 77.53 11.15
N ALA A 340 14.37 77.66 12.47
CA ALA A 340 15.23 78.52 13.29
C ALA A 340 14.95 78.29 14.79
N GLY A 341 16.00 78.00 15.57
CA GLY A 341 16.00 78.16 17.05
C GLY A 341 16.57 77.00 17.86
N LEU A 342 17.84 77.10 18.27
CA LEU A 342 18.58 76.31 19.27
C LEU A 342 18.26 76.79 20.72
N PRO A 343 18.89 76.31 21.82
CA PRO A 343 19.30 74.96 22.25
C PRO A 343 18.98 74.67 23.76
N ALA A 344 18.21 73.64 24.12
CA ALA A 344 18.12 73.17 25.51
C ALA A 344 17.52 71.75 25.65
N SER A 345 18.22 70.70 25.22
CA SER A 345 17.77 69.30 25.48
C SER A 345 18.87 68.23 25.43
N HIS A 346 20.15 68.58 25.57
CA HIS A 346 21.22 67.58 25.39
C HIS A 346 21.29 66.48 26.48
N LYS A 347 20.59 66.62 27.60
CA LYS A 347 20.58 65.61 28.68
C LYS A 347 19.40 64.63 28.59
N LYS A 348 18.20 65.13 28.24
CA LYS A 348 16.97 64.33 28.13
C LYS A 348 16.92 63.49 26.84
N ASP A 349 17.53 63.99 25.77
CA ASP A 349 17.64 63.22 24.51
C ASP A 349 18.67 62.09 24.59
N ARG A 350 19.68 62.20 25.46
CA ARG A 350 20.68 61.15 25.67
C ARG A 350 20.11 59.99 26.49
N GLU A 351 19.41 60.28 27.58
CA GLU A 351 18.73 59.27 28.40
C GLU A 351 17.61 58.56 27.63
N ASN A 352 16.85 59.28 26.79
CA ASN A 352 15.84 58.66 25.93
C ASN A 352 16.46 57.79 24.83
N ARG A 353 17.62 58.18 24.28
CA ARG A 353 18.37 57.34 23.31
C ARG A 353 18.92 56.07 23.96
N GLU A 354 19.52 56.16 25.14
CA GLU A 354 20.05 54.99 25.86
C GLU A 354 18.93 54.02 26.27
N LYS A 355 17.76 54.53 26.68
CA LYS A 355 16.60 53.69 27.03
C LYS A 355 15.97 53.04 25.78
N ALA A 356 15.92 53.75 24.66
CA ALA A 356 15.49 53.21 23.37
C ALA A 356 16.46 52.15 22.83
N GLU A 357 17.76 52.33 23.04
CA GLU A 357 18.80 51.39 22.63
C GLU A 357 18.75 50.09 23.45
N ARG A 358 18.57 50.17 24.79
CA ARG A 358 18.34 48.99 25.64
C ARG A 358 17.08 48.23 25.26
N GLN A 359 15.98 48.92 24.95
CA GLN A 359 14.76 48.25 24.47
C GLN A 359 14.95 47.60 23.10
N ARG A 360 15.75 48.21 22.22
CA ARG A 360 16.07 47.63 20.91
C ARG A 360 16.93 46.38 21.04
N LEU A 361 17.94 46.38 21.92
CA LEU A 361 18.78 45.22 22.20
C LEU A 361 17.97 44.07 22.84
N ALA A 362 17.11 44.37 23.82
CA ALA A 362 16.22 43.38 24.42
C ALA A 362 15.24 42.78 23.40
N LYS A 363 14.77 43.59 22.44
CA LYS A 363 13.90 43.12 21.34
C LYS A 363 14.66 42.23 20.36
N ILE A 364 15.90 42.59 20.00
CA ILE A 364 16.78 41.78 19.15
C ILE A 364 17.12 40.45 19.82
N GLU A 365 17.39 40.45 21.13
CA GLU A 365 17.70 39.22 21.88
C GLU A 365 16.47 38.31 22.03
N ALA A 366 15.30 38.90 22.32
CA ALA A 366 14.03 38.16 22.35
C ALA A 366 13.65 37.61 20.96
N GLU A 367 13.93 38.37 19.89
CA GLU A 367 13.75 37.94 18.51
C GLU A 367 14.76 36.87 18.11
N ARG A 368 16.00 36.91 18.63
CA ARG A 368 17.01 35.86 18.45
C ARG A 368 16.59 34.56 19.15
N LEU A 369 16.13 34.64 20.42
CA LEU A 369 15.60 33.49 21.15
C LEU A 369 14.33 32.93 20.49
N ALA A 370 13.47 33.79 19.95
CA ALA A 370 12.28 33.39 19.21
C ALA A 370 12.62 32.78 17.84
N ALA A 371 13.65 33.28 17.16
CA ALA A 371 14.16 32.72 15.91
C ALA A 371 14.83 31.36 16.15
N GLU A 372 15.54 31.19 17.26
CA GLU A 372 16.15 29.92 17.66
C GLU A 372 15.09 28.85 18.00
N LYS A 373 13.99 29.25 18.66
CA LYS A 373 12.81 28.38 18.85
C LYS A 373 12.07 28.09 17.54
N LYS A 374 12.06 29.01 16.57
CA LYS A 374 11.47 28.81 15.22
C LYS A 374 12.35 27.98 14.27
N LYS A 375 13.65 27.84 14.53
CA LYS A 375 14.57 26.99 13.73
C LYS A 375 14.29 25.49 13.89
N LYS A 376 13.71 25.05 15.02
CA LYS A 376 13.24 23.68 15.18
C LYS A 376 11.86 23.54 14.52
N LYS A 377 11.83 23.23 13.22
CA LYS A 377 10.59 22.90 12.50
C LYS A 377 9.84 21.81 13.30
N PRO A 378 8.53 21.96 13.59
CA PRO A 378 7.79 20.93 14.30
C PRO A 378 7.86 19.63 13.51
N ILE A 379 8.44 18.59 14.13
CA ILE A 379 8.55 17.25 13.56
C ILE A 379 7.13 16.74 13.33
N ARG A 380 6.79 16.46 12.07
CA ARG A 380 5.49 15.89 11.70
C ARG A 380 5.59 14.37 11.84
N TYR A 381 4.76 13.80 12.70
CA TYR A 381 4.61 12.36 12.85
C TYR A 381 3.51 11.81 11.93
N PRO A 382 3.61 10.55 11.48
CA PRO A 382 4.77 9.65 11.66
C PRO A 382 5.98 10.13 10.86
N THR A 383 7.19 9.87 11.36
CA THR A 383 8.46 10.19 10.71
C THR A 383 9.32 8.93 10.58
N GLU A 384 10.53 9.06 10.04
CA GLU A 384 11.44 7.92 9.93
C GLU A 384 11.79 7.39 11.33
N ASP A 385 11.66 6.08 11.55
CA ASP A 385 11.64 5.49 12.89
C ASP A 385 12.93 5.77 13.69
N LEU A 386 14.09 5.74 13.00
CA LEU A 386 15.38 6.05 13.61
C LEU A 386 15.53 7.55 13.94
N ASP A 387 14.72 8.45 13.38
CA ASP A 387 14.75 9.87 13.72
C ASP A 387 13.89 10.19 14.95
N VAL A 388 13.13 9.21 15.44
CA VAL A 388 12.32 9.35 16.66
C VAL A 388 13.23 9.23 17.89
N ARG A 389 13.32 10.31 18.67
CA ARG A 389 13.99 10.33 19.98
C ARG A 389 12.95 10.34 21.10
N LEU A 390 13.13 9.49 22.12
CA LEU A 390 12.27 9.47 23.30
C LEU A 390 12.46 10.76 24.10
N THR A 391 11.37 11.50 24.32
CA THR A 391 11.37 12.68 25.20
C THR A 391 11.00 12.30 26.63
N ASP A 392 11.29 13.17 27.62
CA ASP A 392 10.89 12.93 29.01
C ASP A 392 9.37 12.78 29.18
N LYS A 393 8.58 13.41 28.29
CA LYS A 393 7.12 13.23 28.25
C LYS A 393 6.74 11.82 27.81
N ASP A 394 7.49 11.24 26.87
CA ASP A 394 7.25 9.87 26.38
C ASP A 394 7.60 8.84 27.46
N LYS A 395 8.71 9.06 28.18
CA LYS A 395 9.08 8.24 29.35
C LYS A 395 8.01 8.32 30.44
N LYS A 396 7.49 9.52 30.74
CA LYS A 396 6.38 9.71 31.68
C LYS A 396 5.05 9.11 31.21
N ALA A 397 4.85 8.98 29.89
CA ALA A 397 3.69 8.31 29.31
C ALA A 397 3.83 6.78 29.29
N GLY A 398 4.90 6.22 29.86
CA GLY A 398 5.11 4.77 29.99
C GLY A 398 5.77 4.12 28.77
N MET A 399 6.34 4.88 27.83
CA MET A 399 7.12 4.29 26.73
C MET A 399 8.37 3.62 27.27
N LYS A 400 8.49 2.31 27.05
CA LYS A 400 9.69 1.54 27.40
C LYS A 400 10.86 1.94 26.51
N ILE A 401 12.04 2.09 27.10
CA ILE A 401 13.28 2.43 26.37
C ILE A 401 13.82 1.16 25.71
N GLN A 402 13.95 0.10 26.51
CA GLN A 402 14.48 -1.18 26.07
C GLN A 402 13.34 -2.14 25.67
N ARG A 403 13.56 -2.89 24.60
CA ARG A 403 12.70 -3.98 24.13
C ARG A 403 12.80 -5.15 25.12
N PRO A 404 11.69 -5.87 25.44
CA PRO A 404 11.83 -7.15 26.13
C PRO A 404 12.72 -8.08 25.32
N VAL A 405 13.60 -8.83 25.98
CA VAL A 405 14.56 -9.72 25.30
C VAL A 405 13.81 -10.92 24.74
N PRO A 406 13.74 -11.11 23.41
CA PRO A 406 13.09 -12.28 22.85
C PRO A 406 13.96 -13.52 23.04
N SER A 407 13.35 -14.67 23.30
CA SER A 407 14.10 -15.90 23.60
C SER A 407 14.62 -16.56 22.33
N GLN A 408 15.94 -16.75 22.24
CA GLN A 408 16.57 -17.61 21.23
C GLN A 408 16.66 -19.08 21.69
N THR A 409 16.68 -19.32 23.00
CA THR A 409 16.79 -20.66 23.60
C THR A 409 15.46 -21.42 23.58
N ALA A 410 14.33 -20.73 23.48
CA ALA A 410 13.01 -21.33 23.30
C ALA A 410 12.73 -21.77 21.85
N LEU A 411 13.68 -21.56 20.93
CA LEU A 411 13.59 -22.03 19.54
C LEU A 411 14.12 -23.47 19.45
N ALA A 412 13.34 -24.33 18.79
CA ALA A 412 13.72 -25.71 18.54
C ALA A 412 14.85 -25.79 17.51
N PHE A 413 15.83 -26.66 17.72
CA PHE A 413 16.89 -26.95 16.74
C PHE A 413 17.67 -25.70 16.28
N ASN A 414 17.95 -24.79 17.23
CA ASN A 414 18.65 -23.53 16.97
C ASN A 414 20.16 -23.61 17.28
N GLU A 415 20.72 -24.81 17.43
CA GLU A 415 22.15 -25.02 17.69
C GLU A 415 23.01 -24.80 16.43
N GLN A 416 22.44 -25.05 15.25
CA GLN A 416 23.09 -24.87 13.95
C GLN A 416 22.40 -23.75 13.15
N PRO A 417 23.18 -22.84 12.53
CA PRO A 417 22.62 -21.76 11.72
C PRO A 417 21.69 -22.28 10.61
N GLY A 418 20.48 -21.72 10.53
CA GLY A 418 19.49 -22.05 9.49
C GLY A 418 18.67 -23.33 9.73
N THR A 419 18.99 -24.14 10.75
CA THR A 419 18.23 -25.37 11.05
C THR A 419 16.83 -25.06 11.58
N PHE A 420 16.70 -24.13 12.54
CA PHE A 420 15.39 -23.68 13.02
C PHE A 420 14.54 -23.06 11.90
N GLU A 421 15.15 -22.23 11.04
CA GLU A 421 14.45 -21.63 9.90
C GLU A 421 13.90 -22.70 8.95
N SER A 422 14.73 -23.69 8.60
CA SER A 422 14.29 -24.82 7.77
C SER A 422 13.16 -25.60 8.44
N PHE A 423 13.25 -25.87 9.74
CA PHE A 423 12.21 -26.54 10.52
C PHE A 423 10.88 -25.77 10.48
N LEU A 424 10.93 -24.46 10.73
CA LEU A 424 9.76 -23.58 10.72
C LEU A 424 9.12 -23.51 9.32
N LEU A 425 9.94 -23.41 8.27
CA LEU A 425 9.47 -23.35 6.89
C LEU A 425 8.84 -24.67 6.43
N VAL A 426 9.42 -25.82 6.80
CA VAL A 426 8.82 -27.15 6.58
C VAL A 426 7.47 -27.25 7.27
N TRP A 427 7.40 -26.93 8.56
CA TRP A 427 6.14 -26.95 9.31
C TRP A 427 5.07 -26.07 8.67
N ASN A 428 5.47 -24.84 8.29
CA ASN A 428 4.58 -23.88 7.66
C ASN A 428 4.09 -24.38 6.30
N PHE A 429 4.98 -24.94 5.46
CA PHE A 429 4.62 -25.53 4.17
C PHE A 429 3.58 -26.64 4.33
N LEU A 430 3.82 -27.60 5.23
CA LEU A 430 2.93 -28.73 5.47
C LEU A 430 1.54 -28.28 5.95
N ASN A 431 1.47 -27.27 6.83
CA ASN A 431 0.21 -26.74 7.33
C ASN A 431 -0.52 -25.83 6.33
N VAL A 432 0.21 -25.02 5.57
CA VAL A 432 -0.37 -24.13 4.55
C VAL A 432 -0.98 -24.97 3.42
N TYR A 433 -0.21 -25.93 2.89
CA TYR A 433 -0.63 -26.80 1.79
C TYR A 433 -1.29 -28.11 2.25
N GLY A 434 -1.74 -28.20 3.50
CA GLY A 434 -2.40 -29.41 4.02
C GLY A 434 -3.63 -29.86 3.21
N GLN A 435 -4.34 -28.96 2.51
CA GLN A 435 -5.46 -29.32 1.65
C GLN A 435 -5.01 -30.07 0.38
N PRO A 436 -4.14 -29.51 -0.49
CA PRO A 436 -3.63 -30.26 -1.65
C PRO A 436 -2.73 -31.45 -1.27
N LEU A 437 -2.16 -31.45 -0.06
CA LEU A 437 -1.35 -32.55 0.47
C LEU A 437 -2.17 -33.62 1.21
N HIS A 438 -3.49 -33.44 1.37
CA HIS A 438 -4.34 -34.37 2.13
C HIS A 438 -3.83 -34.64 3.56
N LEU A 439 -3.28 -33.59 4.18
CA LEU A 439 -2.67 -33.63 5.50
C LEU A 439 -3.45 -32.74 6.48
N SER A 440 -3.81 -33.32 7.62
CA SER A 440 -4.47 -32.57 8.70
C SER A 440 -3.49 -31.62 9.36
N ASN A 441 -4.00 -30.51 9.89
CA ASN A 441 -3.15 -29.54 10.60
C ASN A 441 -2.60 -30.13 11.90
N PHE A 442 -1.42 -29.66 12.29
CA PHE A 442 -0.75 -29.96 13.56
C PHE A 442 0.08 -28.76 14.00
N THR A 443 0.28 -28.64 15.30
CA THR A 443 1.01 -27.55 15.94
C THR A 443 2.51 -27.66 15.71
N LEU A 444 3.23 -26.55 15.89
CA LEU A 444 4.69 -26.53 15.81
C LEU A 444 5.30 -27.38 16.92
N ASP A 445 4.70 -27.40 18.11
CA ASP A 445 5.13 -28.22 19.24
C ASP A 445 4.97 -29.72 18.91
N GLU A 446 3.84 -30.17 18.34
CA GLU A 446 3.68 -31.57 17.91
C GLU A 446 4.72 -31.98 16.87
N PHE A 447 5.04 -31.08 15.92
CA PHE A 447 6.05 -31.35 14.91
C PHE A 447 7.47 -31.42 15.48
N GLU A 448 7.80 -30.55 16.44
CA GLU A 448 9.07 -30.59 17.17
C GLU A 448 9.28 -31.95 17.85
N HIS A 449 8.27 -32.44 18.59
CA HIS A 449 8.34 -33.73 19.27
C HIS A 449 8.44 -34.89 18.28
N ALA A 450 7.70 -34.82 17.16
CA ALA A 450 7.80 -35.82 16.10
C ALA A 450 9.20 -35.86 15.49
N ILE A 451 9.84 -34.72 15.22
CA ILE A 451 11.21 -34.68 14.71
C ILE A 451 12.22 -35.25 15.73
N ARG A 452 11.99 -35.05 17.03
CA ARG A 452 12.84 -35.62 18.12
C ARG A 452 12.60 -37.11 18.39
N HIS A 453 11.51 -37.68 17.87
CA HIS A 453 11.13 -39.06 18.17
C HIS A 453 12.20 -40.06 17.72
N ASN A 454 12.82 -40.76 18.65
CA ASN A 454 13.97 -41.63 18.40
C ASN A 454 13.71 -43.11 18.70
N VAL A 455 12.45 -43.52 18.68
CA VAL A 455 12.01 -44.88 18.96
C VAL A 455 11.49 -45.50 17.67
N VAL A 456 11.79 -46.77 17.41
CA VAL A 456 11.30 -47.49 16.22
C VAL A 456 9.87 -48.02 16.45
N ASP A 457 9.60 -48.53 17.65
CA ASP A 457 8.29 -49.06 18.06
C ASP A 457 7.90 -48.49 19.44
N PRO A 458 6.81 -47.70 19.56
CA PRO A 458 5.83 -47.38 18.51
C PRO A 458 6.34 -46.34 17.51
N ALA A 459 6.09 -46.57 16.22
CA ALA A 459 6.47 -45.65 15.14
C ALA A 459 5.68 -44.34 15.17
N CYS A 460 6.33 -43.23 14.78
CA CYS A 460 5.67 -41.92 14.70
C CYS A 460 4.76 -41.80 13.47
N LEU A 461 3.44 -41.93 13.69
CA LEU A 461 2.42 -41.80 12.65
C LEU A 461 2.46 -40.45 11.92
N LEU A 462 2.75 -39.36 12.64
CA LEU A 462 2.84 -38.02 12.04
C LEU A 462 3.94 -37.95 10.97
N LEU A 463 5.14 -38.48 11.26
CA LEU A 463 6.23 -38.51 10.29
C LEU A 463 5.92 -39.43 9.11
N GLY A 464 5.35 -40.61 9.37
CA GLY A 464 4.94 -41.54 8.32
C GLY A 464 3.91 -40.92 7.35
N GLU A 465 2.91 -40.19 7.86
CA GLU A 465 1.93 -39.47 7.04
C GLU A 465 2.56 -38.30 6.27
N VAL A 466 3.40 -37.48 6.92
CA VAL A 466 4.09 -36.34 6.28
C VAL A 466 4.93 -36.83 5.09
N HIS A 467 5.80 -37.81 5.30
CA HIS A 467 6.66 -38.34 4.25
C HIS A 467 5.87 -39.03 3.14
N SER A 468 4.89 -39.86 3.49
CA SER A 468 4.06 -40.53 2.49
C SER A 468 3.35 -39.55 1.57
N THR A 469 2.76 -38.50 2.14
CA THR A 469 2.09 -37.45 1.38
C THR A 469 3.05 -36.69 0.47
N LEU A 470 4.25 -36.36 0.94
CA LEU A 470 5.27 -35.72 0.12
C LEU A 470 5.71 -36.66 -1.02
N ILE A 471 5.99 -37.93 -0.73
CA ILE A 471 6.33 -38.95 -1.74
C ILE A 471 5.24 -39.03 -2.82
N TYR A 472 3.96 -39.11 -2.43
CA TYR A 472 2.84 -39.15 -3.39
C TYR A 472 2.79 -37.89 -4.27
N ASN A 473 3.06 -36.73 -3.68
CA ASN A 473 3.09 -35.47 -4.42
C ASN A 473 4.27 -35.41 -5.42
N LEU A 474 5.45 -35.88 -4.99
CA LEU A 474 6.68 -35.90 -5.79
C LEU A 474 6.63 -36.85 -6.99
N ARG A 475 5.75 -37.86 -6.99
CA ARG A 475 5.47 -38.70 -8.18
C ARG A 475 5.04 -37.90 -9.42
N SER A 476 4.51 -36.69 -9.21
CA SER A 476 4.08 -35.80 -10.29
C SER A 476 5.17 -34.83 -10.74
N VAL A 477 6.30 -34.76 -10.02
CA VAL A 477 7.41 -33.85 -10.28
C VAL A 477 8.41 -34.56 -11.19
N PRO A 478 8.86 -33.95 -12.31
CA PRO A 478 9.88 -34.55 -13.16
C PRO A 478 11.19 -34.83 -12.42
N PHE A 479 11.84 -35.95 -12.72
CA PHE A 479 13.09 -36.36 -12.10
C PHE A 479 14.00 -37.12 -13.07
N VAL A 480 15.26 -37.29 -12.67
CA VAL A 480 16.26 -38.04 -13.43
C VAL A 480 16.67 -39.25 -12.60
N LYS A 481 16.40 -40.46 -13.09
CA LYS A 481 16.78 -41.67 -12.36
C LYS A 481 18.27 -41.64 -11.98
N TYR A 482 18.58 -41.98 -10.74
CA TYR A 482 19.93 -41.96 -10.20
C TYR A 482 20.62 -40.58 -10.21
N ALA A 483 19.87 -39.48 -10.18
CA ALA A 483 20.42 -38.11 -10.14
C ALA A 483 21.47 -37.93 -9.03
N ALA A 484 21.20 -38.47 -7.84
CA ALA A 484 22.09 -38.38 -6.69
C ALA A 484 23.43 -39.07 -6.95
N VAL A 485 23.37 -40.25 -7.57
CA VAL A 485 24.55 -41.05 -7.91
C VAL A 485 25.40 -40.32 -8.96
N ASN A 486 24.79 -39.91 -10.07
CA ASN A 486 25.48 -39.17 -11.13
C ASN A 486 26.13 -37.87 -10.60
N SER A 487 25.47 -37.22 -9.64
CA SER A 487 25.98 -36.00 -9.01
C SER A 487 27.14 -36.25 -8.03
N LEU A 488 27.22 -37.44 -7.42
CA LEU A 488 28.30 -37.82 -6.50
C LEU A 488 29.55 -38.31 -7.25
N GLU A 489 29.39 -38.96 -8.40
CA GLU A 489 30.50 -39.42 -9.25
C GLU A 489 31.29 -38.28 -9.89
N SER A 490 30.65 -37.13 -10.11
CA SER A 490 31.27 -35.96 -10.76
C SER A 490 32.12 -35.08 -9.83
N ASN A 491 32.09 -35.31 -8.52
CA ASN A 491 32.89 -34.59 -7.53
C ASN A 491 33.96 -35.54 -6.94
N GLY A 492 35.17 -35.05 -6.64
CA GLY A 492 36.35 -35.88 -6.27
C GLY A 492 36.23 -36.73 -5.00
N LEU A 493 37.17 -37.66 -4.76
CA LEU A 493 37.11 -38.67 -3.68
C LEU A 493 37.23 -38.10 -2.25
N GLU A 494 36.13 -38.02 -1.51
CA GLU A 494 36.14 -37.85 -0.04
C GLU A 494 35.33 -38.95 0.64
N SER A 495 35.93 -39.64 1.62
CA SER A 495 35.24 -40.57 2.51
C SER A 495 34.50 -39.80 3.61
N VAL A 496 33.28 -40.22 3.92
CA VAL A 496 32.46 -39.63 4.97
C VAL A 496 32.05 -40.74 5.93
N HIS A 497 32.30 -40.53 7.23
CA HIS A 497 31.97 -41.50 8.28
C HIS A 497 32.55 -42.90 8.06
N GLY A 498 33.74 -43.00 7.49
CA GLY A 498 34.43 -44.28 7.24
C GLY A 498 33.89 -45.08 6.06
N VAL A 499 32.84 -44.62 5.39
CA VAL A 499 32.32 -45.22 4.14
C VAL A 499 32.99 -44.53 2.96
N ASP A 500 33.58 -45.32 2.07
CA ASP A 500 34.11 -44.81 0.81
C ASP A 500 32.95 -44.43 -0.15
N ARG A 501 33.15 -43.40 -0.97
CA ARG A 501 32.09 -42.92 -1.86
C ARG A 501 31.66 -43.95 -2.90
N GLN A 502 32.55 -44.83 -3.33
CA GLN A 502 32.25 -45.84 -4.36
C GLN A 502 31.32 -46.93 -3.81
N THR A 503 31.53 -47.34 -2.56
CA THR A 503 30.66 -48.23 -1.79
C THR A 503 29.30 -47.58 -1.57
N LEU A 504 29.26 -46.30 -1.18
CA LEU A 504 28.00 -45.56 -1.05
C LEU A 504 27.22 -45.51 -2.38
N VAL A 505 27.89 -45.11 -3.46
CA VAL A 505 27.31 -45.03 -4.81
C VAL A 505 26.80 -46.40 -5.28
N SER A 506 27.59 -47.46 -5.08
CA SER A 506 27.20 -48.83 -5.42
C SER A 506 25.96 -49.28 -4.65
N THR A 507 25.85 -48.94 -3.37
CA THR A 507 24.65 -49.24 -2.57
C THR A 507 23.45 -48.44 -3.06
N MET A 508 23.63 -47.16 -3.40
CA MET A 508 22.56 -46.30 -3.93
C MET A 508 22.03 -46.76 -5.28
N TYR A 509 22.88 -47.34 -6.15
CA TYR A 509 22.44 -47.95 -7.41
C TYR A 509 21.43 -49.08 -7.21
N ASN A 510 21.45 -49.77 -6.06
CA ASN A 510 20.51 -50.85 -5.77
C ASN A 510 19.15 -50.35 -5.22
N LEU A 511 19.02 -49.06 -4.90
CA LEU A 511 17.82 -48.49 -4.26
C LEU A 511 16.79 -47.90 -5.24
N SER A 512 17.23 -47.45 -6.41
CA SER A 512 16.34 -46.78 -7.37
C SER A 512 15.49 -47.82 -8.11
N GLY A 513 14.31 -48.11 -7.54
CA GLY A 513 13.35 -49.03 -8.09
C GLY A 513 11.92 -48.69 -7.69
N ASN A 514 11.04 -48.48 -8.69
CA ASN A 514 9.56 -48.44 -8.65
C ASN A 514 8.84 -47.83 -7.42
N TRP A 515 9.49 -46.97 -6.63
CA TRP A 515 8.90 -46.29 -5.47
C TRP A 515 7.67 -45.46 -5.87
N GLU A 516 7.65 -44.96 -7.11
CA GLU A 516 6.51 -44.29 -7.75
C GLU A 516 5.23 -45.16 -7.82
N ARG A 517 5.36 -46.48 -7.77
CA ARG A 517 4.24 -47.44 -7.83
C ARG A 517 3.93 -48.10 -6.48
N GLN A 518 4.81 -47.99 -5.49
CA GLN A 518 4.61 -48.64 -4.20
C GLN A 518 3.43 -47.99 -3.45
N PRO A 519 2.42 -48.76 -3.02
CA PRO A 519 1.32 -48.21 -2.25
C PRO A 519 1.73 -48.02 -0.78
N LEU A 520 1.59 -46.80 -0.27
CA LEU A 520 1.80 -46.46 1.15
C LEU A 520 0.43 -46.30 1.80
N ARG A 521 -0.22 -47.39 2.18
CA ARG A 521 -1.63 -47.38 2.64
C ARG A 521 -1.74 -46.82 4.06
N SER A 522 -2.69 -45.91 4.28
CA SER A 522 -2.96 -45.36 5.62
C SER A 522 -3.42 -46.43 6.61
N SER A 523 -4.18 -47.44 6.15
CA SER A 523 -4.63 -48.59 6.96
C SER A 523 -3.50 -49.49 7.48
N GLU A 524 -2.33 -49.46 6.83
CA GLU A 524 -1.15 -50.25 7.18
C GLU A 524 -0.10 -49.39 7.91
N GLY A 525 -0.49 -48.20 8.40
CA GLY A 525 0.43 -47.28 9.08
C GLY A 525 1.53 -46.73 8.17
N ARG A 526 1.27 -46.68 6.84
CA ARG A 526 2.24 -46.22 5.82
C ARG A 526 3.53 -47.03 5.77
N LEU A 527 3.48 -48.32 6.12
CA LEU A 527 4.64 -49.20 6.18
C LEU A 527 5.51 -49.13 4.89
N GLY A 528 6.82 -48.94 5.06
CA GLY A 528 7.80 -48.88 3.98
C GLY A 528 7.98 -47.51 3.32
N TRP A 529 7.46 -46.43 3.92
CA TRP A 529 7.67 -45.07 3.43
C TRP A 529 9.15 -44.66 3.47
N GLU A 530 9.94 -45.20 4.39
CA GLU A 530 11.38 -44.91 4.56
C GLU A 530 12.18 -45.35 3.34
N ASN A 531 11.87 -46.54 2.82
CA ASN A 531 12.50 -47.06 1.60
C ASN A 531 12.08 -46.24 0.37
N CYS A 532 10.80 -45.85 0.28
CA CYS A 532 10.33 -44.96 -0.79
C CYS A 532 10.99 -43.57 -0.72
N MET A 533 11.20 -43.04 0.49
CA MET A 533 11.92 -41.78 0.71
C MET A 533 13.35 -41.89 0.21
N LEU A 534 14.07 -42.97 0.54
CA LEU A 534 15.43 -43.20 0.03
C LEU A 534 15.49 -43.22 -1.49
N SER A 535 14.62 -43.99 -2.15
CA SER A 535 14.60 -44.04 -3.61
C SER A 535 14.22 -42.68 -4.22
N CYS A 536 13.33 -41.92 -3.57
CA CYS A 536 12.99 -40.56 -3.97
C CYS A 536 14.20 -39.62 -3.88
N LEU A 537 14.99 -39.69 -2.80
CA LEU A 537 16.23 -38.94 -2.68
C LEU A 537 17.23 -39.31 -3.78
N VAL A 538 17.39 -40.60 -4.10
CA VAL A 538 18.29 -41.06 -5.16
C VAL A 538 17.92 -40.48 -6.54
N ASP A 539 16.62 -40.38 -6.83
CA ASP A 539 16.13 -39.94 -8.14
C ASP A 539 15.95 -38.41 -8.27
N HIS A 540 15.80 -37.66 -7.17
CA HIS A 540 15.61 -36.21 -7.23
C HIS A 540 16.79 -35.37 -6.74
N ALA A 541 17.61 -35.88 -5.81
CA ALA A 541 18.65 -35.09 -5.17
C ALA A 541 19.90 -34.97 -6.03
N THR A 542 20.61 -33.86 -5.87
CA THR A 542 21.98 -33.66 -6.35
C THR A 542 22.78 -33.01 -5.23
N VAL A 543 24.11 -33.02 -5.31
CA VAL A 543 24.96 -32.34 -4.30
C VAL A 543 24.73 -30.82 -4.26
N GLN A 544 24.16 -30.25 -5.32
CA GLN A 544 23.80 -28.82 -5.38
C GLN A 544 22.44 -28.55 -4.72
N SER A 545 21.44 -29.39 -4.99
CA SER A 545 20.09 -29.21 -4.44
C SER A 545 19.95 -29.72 -3.00
N PHE A 546 20.79 -30.68 -2.61
CA PHE A 546 20.87 -31.22 -1.27
C PHE A 546 22.34 -31.37 -0.83
N PRO A 547 22.96 -30.30 -0.29
CA PRO A 547 24.39 -30.30 0.07
C PRO A 547 24.80 -31.41 1.05
N ARG A 548 23.89 -31.83 1.94
CA ARG A 548 24.13 -32.89 2.94
C ARG A 548 23.82 -34.30 2.41
N LEU A 549 23.66 -34.46 1.10
CA LEU A 549 23.31 -35.73 0.46
C LEU A 549 24.25 -36.87 0.86
N GLN A 550 25.57 -36.67 0.79
CA GLN A 550 26.53 -37.73 1.12
C GLN A 550 26.43 -38.16 2.59
N GLU A 551 26.43 -37.22 3.52
CA GLU A 551 26.34 -37.49 4.97
C GLU A 551 25.04 -38.23 5.33
N VAL A 552 23.91 -37.72 4.83
CA VAL A 552 22.58 -38.25 5.16
C VAL A 552 22.37 -39.64 4.54
N MET A 553 22.78 -39.85 3.29
CA MET A 553 22.68 -41.16 2.65
C MET A 553 23.59 -42.19 3.34
N THR A 554 24.79 -41.81 3.77
CA THR A 554 25.66 -42.70 4.54
C THR A 554 25.00 -43.14 5.85
N ARG A 555 24.44 -42.22 6.64
CA ARG A 555 23.78 -42.55 7.92
C ARG A 555 22.50 -43.37 7.74
N LEU A 556 21.79 -43.18 6.64
CA LEU A 556 20.57 -43.96 6.35
C LEU A 556 20.87 -45.40 5.89
N LEU A 557 22.02 -45.63 5.25
CA LEU A 557 22.35 -46.92 4.62
C LEU A 557 23.33 -47.77 5.41
N PHE A 558 24.09 -47.17 6.32
CA PHE A 558 25.13 -47.83 7.09
C PHE A 558 25.00 -47.51 8.57
N ASN A 559 25.33 -48.48 9.43
CA ASN A 559 25.34 -48.26 10.88
C ASN A 559 26.65 -47.54 11.29
N VAL A 560 26.60 -46.22 11.34
CA VAL A 560 27.79 -45.38 11.64
C VAL A 560 28.07 -45.28 13.14
N ASP A 561 27.03 -45.35 13.99
CA ASP A 561 27.12 -45.04 15.43
C ASP A 561 27.46 -46.25 16.32
N SER A 562 27.70 -47.42 15.74
CA SER A 562 28.04 -48.65 16.47
C SER A 562 29.53 -48.82 16.77
N GLN A 563 30.39 -47.91 16.31
CA GLN A 563 31.81 -47.92 16.67
C GLN A 563 32.01 -47.20 18.00
N THR A 564 31.92 -47.96 19.10
CA THR A 564 32.45 -47.50 20.39
C THR A 564 33.98 -47.44 20.32
N GLU A 565 34.59 -46.45 20.98
CA GLU A 565 36.04 -46.16 20.94
C GLU A 565 36.93 -47.34 21.41
N ASP A 566 36.35 -48.42 21.96
CA ASP A 566 37.03 -49.55 22.58
C ASP A 566 36.97 -50.88 21.79
N GLU A 567 36.31 -50.96 20.63
CA GLU A 567 36.26 -52.19 19.80
C GLU A 567 37.03 -52.05 18.48
N GLU A 568 37.73 -53.12 18.04
CA GLU A 568 38.38 -53.17 16.73
C GLU A 568 37.40 -52.75 15.62
N PRO A 569 37.84 -52.00 14.58
CA PRO A 569 36.95 -51.50 13.54
C PRO A 569 36.27 -52.66 12.80
N ALA A 570 35.07 -53.02 13.23
CA ALA A 570 34.22 -53.95 12.55
C ALA A 570 33.83 -53.37 11.17
N PRO A 571 33.74 -54.19 10.11
CA PRO A 571 33.33 -53.71 8.80
C PRO A 571 31.94 -53.07 8.87
N LEU A 572 31.81 -51.83 8.41
CA LEU A 572 30.55 -51.08 8.35
C LEU A 572 29.48 -51.90 7.61
N GLN A 573 28.46 -52.35 8.34
CA GLN A 573 27.43 -53.23 7.80
C GLN A 573 26.24 -52.40 7.28
N GLN A 574 25.80 -52.71 6.06
CA GLN A 574 24.61 -52.12 5.48
C GLN A 574 23.40 -52.38 6.39
N SER A 575 22.62 -51.35 6.66
CA SER A 575 21.46 -51.38 7.55
C SER A 575 20.17 -51.02 6.83
N SER A 576 19.04 -51.34 7.45
CA SER A 576 17.72 -51.03 6.91
C SER A 576 17.27 -49.62 7.29
N ALA A 577 16.62 -48.93 6.36
CA ALA A 577 16.29 -47.51 6.47
C ALA A 577 15.23 -47.21 7.56
N ASP A 578 14.31 -48.14 7.76
CA ASP A 578 13.28 -48.12 8.81
C ASP A 578 13.88 -48.11 10.22
N GLN A 579 15.04 -48.75 10.40
CA GLN A 579 15.78 -48.74 11.65
C GLN A 579 16.61 -47.46 11.78
N GLN A 580 17.27 -47.01 10.71
CA GLN A 580 18.21 -45.89 10.77
C GLN A 580 17.55 -44.52 10.82
N TYR A 581 16.38 -44.33 10.19
CA TYR A 581 15.70 -43.03 10.18
C TYR A 581 15.36 -42.54 11.60
N ALA A 582 14.95 -43.45 12.49
CA ALA A 582 14.65 -43.14 13.89
C ALA A 582 15.89 -42.72 14.71
N TYR A 583 17.11 -42.99 14.24
CA TYR A 583 18.34 -42.55 14.90
C TYR A 583 19.02 -41.36 14.22
N LEU A 584 18.55 -40.96 13.02
CA LEU A 584 19.03 -39.72 12.40
C LEU A 584 18.87 -38.53 13.33
N CYS A 585 19.88 -37.66 13.37
CA CYS A 585 19.76 -36.44 14.14
C CYS A 585 18.65 -35.53 13.59
N PRO A 586 18.02 -34.68 14.43
CA PRO A 586 16.96 -33.78 13.99
C PRO A 586 17.32 -32.93 12.77
N ALA A 587 18.55 -32.42 12.71
CA ALA A 587 19.03 -31.59 11.61
C ALA A 587 18.98 -32.33 10.25
N ASP A 588 19.30 -33.63 10.22
CA ASP A 588 19.25 -34.45 9.01
C ASP A 588 17.80 -34.66 8.55
N ARG A 589 16.89 -34.96 9.49
CA ARG A 589 15.46 -35.13 9.19
C ARG A 589 14.84 -33.84 8.65
N ILE A 590 15.17 -32.71 9.25
CA ILE A 590 14.74 -31.39 8.79
C ILE A 590 15.28 -31.12 7.39
N ALA A 591 16.54 -31.46 7.11
CA ALA A 591 17.15 -31.25 5.80
C ALA A 591 16.47 -32.11 4.71
N ILE A 592 16.14 -33.38 5.00
CA ILE A 592 15.36 -34.25 4.10
C ILE A 592 13.99 -33.62 3.82
N LEU A 593 13.24 -33.26 4.87
CA LEU A 593 11.90 -32.69 4.71
C LEU A 593 11.93 -31.35 3.99
N SER A 594 12.91 -30.49 4.29
CA SER A 594 13.10 -29.22 3.60
C SER A 594 13.35 -29.41 2.12
N PHE A 595 14.20 -30.38 1.75
CA PHE A 595 14.44 -30.73 0.36
C PHE A 595 13.16 -31.21 -0.34
N MET A 596 12.42 -32.13 0.29
CA MET A 596 11.18 -32.66 -0.28
C MET A 596 10.08 -31.58 -0.41
N CYS A 597 9.93 -30.69 0.56
CA CYS A 597 9.00 -29.56 0.47
C CYS A 597 9.37 -28.58 -0.66
N ASN A 598 10.67 -28.28 -0.81
CA ASN A 598 11.17 -27.42 -1.89
C ASN A 598 10.93 -28.01 -3.29
N LEU A 599 10.91 -29.34 -3.42
CA LEU A 599 10.50 -29.99 -4.67
C LEU A 599 8.97 -29.99 -4.83
N ALA A 600 8.25 -30.28 -3.75
CA ALA A 600 6.79 -30.41 -3.77
C ALA A 600 6.08 -29.11 -4.19
N ILE A 601 6.66 -27.94 -3.94
CA ILE A 601 6.11 -26.65 -4.43
C ILE A 601 5.90 -26.64 -5.95
N SER A 602 6.73 -27.35 -6.71
CA SER A 602 6.66 -27.44 -8.18
C SER A 602 5.61 -28.46 -8.68
N SER A 603 4.92 -29.15 -7.76
CA SER A 603 3.93 -30.14 -8.12
C SER A 603 2.66 -29.51 -8.71
N LYS A 604 2.03 -30.25 -9.62
CA LYS A 604 0.77 -29.84 -10.24
C LYS A 604 -0.33 -29.57 -9.20
N ALA A 605 -0.40 -30.39 -8.14
CA ALA A 605 -1.43 -30.26 -7.11
C ALA A 605 -1.31 -28.93 -6.34
N ILE A 606 -0.08 -28.51 -6.01
CA ILE A 606 0.15 -27.25 -5.30
C ILE A 606 -0.05 -26.05 -6.23
N HIS A 607 0.45 -26.10 -7.47
CA HIS A 607 0.24 -25.03 -8.45
C HIS A 607 -1.26 -24.75 -8.70
N VAL A 608 -2.06 -25.79 -8.93
CA VAL A 608 -3.52 -25.64 -9.13
C VAL A 608 -4.19 -25.05 -7.88
N HIS A 609 -3.75 -25.43 -6.68
CA HIS A 609 -4.26 -24.85 -5.45
C HIS A 609 -3.88 -23.36 -5.29
N MET A 610 -2.66 -22.97 -5.65
CA MET A 610 -2.20 -21.58 -5.61
C MET A 610 -2.99 -20.70 -6.58
N GLU A 611 -3.21 -21.15 -7.82
CA GLU A 611 -4.04 -20.45 -8.81
C GLU A 611 -5.46 -20.23 -8.28
N SER A 612 -6.10 -21.26 -7.71
CA SER A 612 -7.42 -21.13 -7.11
C SER A 612 -7.43 -20.13 -5.94
N CYS A 613 -6.38 -20.10 -5.12
CA CYS A 613 -6.25 -19.11 -4.04
C CYS A 613 -6.15 -17.68 -4.59
N GLU A 614 -5.41 -17.45 -5.69
CA GLU A 614 -5.29 -16.14 -6.33
C GLU A 614 -6.61 -15.63 -6.92
N GLU A 615 -7.39 -16.53 -7.53
CA GLU A 615 -8.74 -16.24 -8.02
C GLU A 615 -9.66 -15.82 -6.87
N GLN A 616 -9.68 -16.59 -5.78
CA GLN A 616 -10.47 -16.29 -4.59
C GLN A 616 -10.04 -14.98 -3.91
N LEU A 617 -8.73 -14.70 -3.83
CA LEU A 617 -8.22 -13.42 -3.33
C LEU A 617 -8.73 -12.24 -4.17
N THR A 618 -8.83 -12.41 -5.49
CA THR A 618 -9.38 -11.39 -6.38
C THR A 618 -10.87 -11.16 -6.14
N ALA A 619 -11.65 -12.23 -5.89
CA ALA A 619 -13.04 -12.13 -5.50
C ALA A 619 -13.21 -11.42 -4.14
N LEU A 620 -12.44 -11.81 -3.12
CA LEU A 620 -12.47 -11.19 -1.80
C LEU A 620 -12.07 -9.70 -1.82
N ARG A 621 -11.16 -9.27 -2.72
CA ARG A 621 -10.86 -7.84 -2.91
C ARG A 621 -12.08 -7.06 -3.39
N LYS A 622 -12.84 -7.61 -4.35
CA LYS A 622 -14.08 -6.99 -4.84
C LYS A 622 -15.14 -6.95 -3.75
N GLU A 623 -15.32 -8.05 -3.02
CA GLU A 623 -16.24 -8.12 -1.89
C GLU A 623 -15.87 -7.12 -0.79
N LYS A 624 -14.58 -7.03 -0.42
CA LYS A 624 -14.09 -6.07 0.57
C LYS A 624 -14.38 -4.63 0.17
N ILE A 625 -14.23 -4.28 -1.11
CA ILE A 625 -14.56 -2.94 -1.62
C ILE A 625 -16.06 -2.67 -1.47
N GLU A 626 -16.90 -3.62 -1.84
CA GLU A 626 -18.36 -3.50 -1.73
C GLU A 626 -18.82 -3.34 -0.28
N VAL A 627 -18.31 -4.18 0.62
CA VAL A 627 -18.67 -4.13 2.04
C VAL A 627 -18.18 -2.82 2.68
N ASN A 628 -17.01 -2.31 2.30
CA ASN A 628 -16.56 -0.98 2.76
C ASN A 628 -17.41 0.16 2.20
N ARG A 629 -17.92 0.04 0.97
CA ARG A 629 -18.87 1.02 0.41
C ARG A 629 -20.18 1.03 1.20
N GLN A 630 -20.69 -0.14 1.58
CA GLN A 630 -21.86 -0.27 2.45
C GLN A 630 -21.60 0.31 3.85
N LYS A 631 -20.44 -0.01 4.45
CA LYS A 631 -19.99 0.58 5.73
C LYS A 631 -20.04 2.11 5.67
N LYS A 632 -19.45 2.70 4.63
CA LYS A 632 -19.44 4.15 4.45
C LYS A 632 -20.85 4.73 4.29
N SER A 633 -21.72 4.08 3.51
CA SER A 633 -23.11 4.52 3.33
C SER A 633 -23.91 4.49 4.64
N PHE A 634 -23.75 3.44 5.46
CA PHE A 634 -24.39 3.39 6.79
C PHE A 634 -23.82 4.45 7.74
N GLN A 635 -22.51 4.68 7.69
CA GLN A 635 -21.86 5.70 8.52
C GLN A 635 -22.32 7.12 8.14
N GLU A 636 -22.49 7.41 6.84
CA GLU A 636 -23.06 8.67 6.36
C GLU A 636 -24.51 8.84 6.85
N LYS A 637 -25.36 7.80 6.76
CA LYS A 637 -26.74 7.84 7.29
C LYS A 637 -26.79 8.09 8.80
N MET A 638 -25.89 7.48 9.56
CA MET A 638 -25.78 7.72 11.01
C MET A 638 -25.36 9.16 11.30
N SER A 639 -24.40 9.72 10.55
CA SER A 639 -23.98 11.13 10.68
C SER A 639 -25.15 12.08 10.40
N THR A 640 -25.91 11.84 9.33
CA THR A 640 -27.07 12.69 9.01
C THR A 640 -28.16 12.64 10.09
N LEU A 641 -28.42 11.48 10.69
CA LEU A 641 -29.39 11.36 11.79
C LEU A 641 -28.87 12.01 13.08
N ALA A 642 -27.56 12.04 13.29
CA ALA A 642 -26.94 12.74 14.41
C ALA A 642 -27.01 14.26 14.24
N GLU A 643 -26.80 14.78 13.03
CA GLU A 643 -26.97 16.21 12.71
C GLU A 643 -28.40 16.69 12.97
N VAL A 644 -29.41 15.94 12.51
CA VAL A 644 -30.84 16.24 12.79
C VAL A 644 -31.13 16.31 14.29
N LYS A 645 -30.46 15.49 15.11
CA LYS A 645 -30.62 15.48 16.57
C LYS A 645 -29.95 16.68 17.26
N GLU A 646 -28.89 17.24 16.69
CA GLU A 646 -28.20 18.42 17.22
C GLU A 646 -28.93 19.71 16.82
N GLU A 647 -29.44 19.81 15.58
CA GLU A 647 -30.25 20.95 15.13
C GLU A 647 -31.54 21.12 15.97
N ASP A 648 -32.18 20.02 16.38
CA ASP A 648 -33.38 20.06 17.24
C ASP A 648 -33.08 20.41 18.72
N LYS A 649 -31.81 20.33 19.17
CA LYS A 649 -31.42 20.70 20.55
C LYS A 649 -31.18 22.20 20.70
N ASP A 650 -30.67 22.87 19.67
CA ASP A 650 -30.41 24.32 19.70
C ASP A 650 -31.70 25.16 19.70
N ASP A 651 -32.84 24.55 19.38
CA ASP A 651 -34.17 25.15 19.41
C ASP A 651 -34.86 25.09 20.80
N VAL A 652 -34.15 24.60 21.84
CA VAL A 652 -34.64 24.55 23.22
C VAL A 652 -34.04 25.71 24.03
N LEU A 653 -34.84 26.77 24.21
CA LEU A 653 -34.57 27.83 25.19
C LEU A 653 -34.31 27.25 26.60
N PRO A 654 -33.35 27.78 27.37
CA PRO A 654 -33.05 27.27 28.71
C PRO A 654 -34.27 27.44 29.63
N PRO A 655 -34.52 26.49 30.55
CA PRO A 655 -35.58 26.64 31.54
C PRO A 655 -35.27 27.84 32.43
N ALA A 656 -36.26 28.72 32.61
CA ALA A 656 -36.16 29.84 33.53
C ALA A 656 -35.86 29.33 34.95
N PRO A 657 -35.03 30.05 35.75
CA PRO A 657 -34.63 29.59 37.07
C PRO A 657 -35.82 29.65 38.05
N ASN A 658 -35.85 28.66 38.94
CA ASN A 658 -36.79 28.42 40.03
C ASN A 658 -37.40 29.68 40.67
N GLY A 659 -38.73 29.73 40.68
CA GLY A 659 -39.55 30.41 41.68
C GLY A 659 -40.36 29.36 42.44
N VAL A 660 -40.18 29.37 43.75
CA VAL A 660 -40.64 28.45 44.81
C VAL A 660 -42.14 28.15 44.82
N ASP A 661 -42.47 26.90 45.19
CA ASP A 661 -43.71 26.32 45.74
C ASP A 661 -45.05 27.06 45.55
N GLU A 662 -46.02 26.35 44.94
CA GLU A 662 -47.21 25.94 45.69
C GLU A 662 -47.88 24.71 45.05
N ASP A 663 -47.97 23.67 45.87
CA ASP A 663 -48.66 22.41 45.67
C ASP A 663 -50.18 22.65 45.67
N VAL A 664 -50.89 22.35 44.57
CA VAL A 664 -52.32 22.04 44.64
C VAL A 664 -52.68 20.96 43.62
N THR A 665 -52.90 19.78 44.18
CA THR A 665 -53.58 18.60 43.65
C THR A 665 -54.86 18.90 42.87
N MET A 666 -55.11 18.07 41.87
CA MET A 666 -56.37 18.00 41.13
C MET A 666 -57.57 17.85 42.06
N GLN A 667 -58.57 18.71 41.90
CA GLN A 667 -59.94 18.34 42.23
C GLN A 667 -60.94 18.86 41.20
N ASP A 668 -61.69 17.87 40.74
CA ASP A 668 -62.93 17.83 39.98
C ASP A 668 -64.00 18.77 40.56
N MET A 669 -64.85 19.29 39.67
CA MET A 669 -66.32 19.38 39.82
C MET A 669 -66.90 20.59 39.07
N SER A 670 -67.80 20.25 38.15
CA SER A 670 -68.95 21.05 37.75
C SER A 670 -69.72 21.58 38.96
N GLU A 671 -70.22 22.81 38.93
CA GLU A 671 -71.64 23.09 39.22
C GLU A 671 -72.07 24.53 38.92
N LEU A 672 -73.34 24.61 38.53
CA LEU A 672 -74.13 25.77 38.14
C LEU A 672 -74.65 26.52 39.38
N SER A 673 -75.01 27.81 39.21
CA SER A 673 -76.29 28.44 39.62
C SER A 673 -76.17 29.86 40.21
N ASP A 674 -76.73 30.78 39.44
CA ASP A 674 -77.91 31.63 39.72
C ASP A 674 -78.02 32.60 40.93
N ALA A 675 -78.55 33.77 40.56
CA ALA A 675 -79.44 34.72 41.28
C ALA A 675 -79.00 35.54 42.52
N SER A 676 -79.03 36.88 42.36
CA SER A 676 -80.02 37.82 43.00
C SER A 676 -79.45 39.15 43.57
N ALA A 677 -79.93 40.26 42.99
CA ALA A 677 -80.44 41.52 43.57
C ALA A 677 -79.72 42.30 44.70
N SER A 678 -79.39 43.58 44.45
CA SER A 678 -80.20 44.74 44.91
C SER A 678 -79.57 46.11 44.58
N GLU A 679 -80.45 46.98 44.08
CA GLU A 679 -80.57 48.45 43.95
C GLU A 679 -79.38 49.45 44.04
N GLY A 680 -79.47 50.46 43.15
CA GLY A 680 -79.08 51.84 43.46
C GLY A 680 -78.56 52.69 42.30
N GLY A 681 -79.43 53.51 41.68
CA GLY A 681 -79.08 54.87 41.23
C GLY A 681 -78.40 55.06 39.86
N SER A 682 -78.93 56.01 39.10
CA SER A 682 -78.54 56.48 37.76
C SER A 682 -77.05 56.75 37.53
N GLU A 683 -76.53 56.38 36.35
CA GLU A 683 -76.22 57.35 35.28
C GLU A 683 -75.82 56.66 33.97
N SER A 684 -76.09 57.38 32.88
CA SER A 684 -75.90 57.02 31.48
C SER A 684 -74.45 56.70 31.10
N ALA A 685 -74.34 55.90 30.03
CA ALA A 685 -73.14 55.64 29.21
C ALA A 685 -72.09 54.65 29.77
N ASN A 686 -72.25 53.34 29.47
CA ASN A 686 -71.16 52.42 29.03
C ASN A 686 -71.51 50.91 29.03
N LEU A 687 -72.76 50.51 28.75
CA LEU A 687 -73.15 49.09 28.66
C LEU A 687 -72.52 48.33 27.45
N SER A 688 -72.10 49.06 26.41
CA SER A 688 -71.42 48.51 25.22
C SER A 688 -69.97 48.08 25.49
N ALA A 689 -69.27 48.73 26.43
CA ALA A 689 -67.85 48.47 26.69
C ALA A 689 -67.64 47.22 27.58
N ARG A 690 -68.52 46.99 28.57
CA ARG A 690 -68.40 45.86 29.52
C ARG A 690 -68.73 44.50 28.86
N GLN A 691 -69.73 44.44 27.97
CA GLN A 691 -70.03 43.24 27.18
C GLN A 691 -68.95 42.93 26.13
N LYS A 692 -68.32 43.96 25.55
CA LYS A 692 -67.16 43.79 24.67
C LYS A 692 -65.92 43.31 25.42
N ALA A 693 -65.69 43.78 26.65
CA ALA A 693 -64.56 43.35 27.48
C ALA A 693 -64.66 41.88 27.91
N VAL A 694 -65.87 41.40 28.28
CA VAL A 694 -66.09 39.98 28.65
C VAL A 694 -65.90 39.06 27.45
N LYS A 695 -66.47 39.40 26.28
CA LYS A 695 -66.25 38.64 25.03
C LYS A 695 -64.79 38.65 24.58
N ALA A 696 -64.08 39.77 24.75
CA ALA A 696 -62.65 39.85 24.46
C ALA A 696 -61.81 38.98 25.40
N ASN A 697 -62.18 38.88 26.68
CA ASN A 697 -61.49 38.03 27.64
C ASN A 697 -61.76 36.54 27.39
N GLU A 698 -63.00 36.16 27.06
CA GLU A 698 -63.36 34.78 26.69
C GLU A 698 -62.64 34.33 25.39
N MET A 699 -62.55 35.22 24.40
CA MET A 699 -61.79 34.98 23.16
C MET A 699 -60.29 34.83 23.44
N ARG A 700 -59.74 35.60 24.39
CA ARG A 700 -58.33 35.49 24.83
C ARG A 700 -58.06 34.17 25.53
N ILE A 701 -58.93 33.73 26.43
CA ILE A 701 -58.81 32.44 27.14
C ILE A 701 -58.92 31.26 26.17
N LYS A 702 -59.84 31.31 25.21
CA LYS A 702 -59.96 30.32 24.11
C LYS A 702 -58.73 30.30 23.21
N ALA A 703 -58.19 31.47 22.86
CA ALA A 703 -56.94 31.56 22.09
C ALA A 703 -55.74 30.99 22.87
N GLN A 704 -55.68 31.20 24.19
CA GLN A 704 -54.61 30.71 25.05
C GLN A 704 -54.67 29.18 25.23
N THR A 705 -55.86 28.61 25.43
CA THR A 705 -56.06 27.15 25.50
C THR A 705 -55.80 26.47 24.15
N GLN A 706 -56.21 27.08 23.04
CA GLN A 706 -55.92 26.57 21.69
C GLN A 706 -54.42 26.65 21.34
N ALA A 707 -53.73 27.71 21.76
CA ALA A 707 -52.28 27.83 21.63
C ALA A 707 -51.54 26.77 22.45
N HIS A 708 -51.97 26.54 23.70
CA HIS A 708 -51.38 25.53 24.57
C HIS A 708 -51.64 24.09 24.08
N ALA A 709 -52.82 23.82 23.50
CA ALA A 709 -53.12 22.57 22.82
C ALA A 709 -52.22 22.33 21.60
N LYS A 710 -52.04 23.37 20.75
CA LYS A 710 -51.15 23.33 19.58
C LYS A 710 -49.68 23.12 19.97
N GLN A 711 -49.24 23.71 21.09
CA GLN A 711 -47.90 23.53 21.63
C GLN A 711 -47.67 22.11 22.17
N ARG A 712 -48.66 21.52 22.85
CA ARG A 712 -48.61 20.12 23.31
C ARG A 712 -48.61 19.13 22.14
N GLU A 713 -49.35 19.40 21.08
CA GLU A 713 -49.36 18.58 19.87
C GLU A 713 -48.01 18.65 19.13
N ALA A 714 -47.44 19.85 18.99
CA ALA A 714 -46.10 20.04 18.42
C ALA A 714 -45.01 19.35 19.26
N ALA A 715 -45.09 19.41 20.60
CA ALA A 715 -44.17 18.70 21.48
C ALA A 715 -44.28 17.17 21.36
N ARG A 716 -45.50 16.64 21.20
CA ARG A 716 -45.72 15.19 20.94
C ARG A 716 -45.17 14.77 19.59
N GLN A 717 -45.34 15.59 18.55
CA GLN A 717 -44.77 15.34 17.22
C GLN A 717 -43.23 15.35 17.24
N LYS A 718 -42.61 16.34 17.89
CA LYS A 718 -41.15 16.39 18.10
C LYS A 718 -40.63 15.19 18.91
N ALA A 719 -41.32 14.79 19.97
CA ALA A 719 -40.94 13.61 20.75
C ALA A 719 -41.05 12.31 19.92
N ALA A 720 -42.05 12.21 19.03
CA ALA A 720 -42.21 11.08 18.13
C ALA A 720 -41.11 11.02 17.05
N THR A 721 -40.70 12.15 16.46
CA THR A 721 -39.60 12.18 15.49
C THR A 721 -38.26 11.81 16.12
N ILE A 722 -37.97 12.33 17.33
CA ILE A 722 -36.76 11.96 18.09
C ILE A 722 -36.75 10.46 18.39
N LYS A 723 -37.90 9.88 18.79
CA LYS A 723 -38.01 8.44 19.07
C LYS A 723 -37.80 7.58 17.81
N LEU A 724 -38.33 8.01 16.66
CA LEU A 724 -38.12 7.34 15.37
C LEU A 724 -36.65 7.41 14.93
N ALA A 725 -36.03 8.59 15.00
CA ALA A 725 -34.61 8.78 14.66
C ALA A 725 -33.70 7.93 15.58
N ALA A 726 -34.00 7.84 16.87
CA ALA A 726 -33.27 6.98 17.80
C ALA A 726 -33.44 5.48 17.48
N ALA A 727 -34.63 5.04 17.05
CA ALA A 727 -34.85 3.66 16.62
C ALA A 727 -34.12 3.34 15.30
N GLU A 728 -34.08 4.28 14.35
CA GLU A 728 -33.34 4.14 13.10
C GLU A 728 -31.83 4.10 13.35
N HIS A 729 -31.30 4.93 14.26
CA HIS A 729 -29.90 4.88 14.66
C HIS A 729 -29.52 3.51 15.24
N ARG A 730 -30.33 2.94 16.13
CA ARG A 730 -30.11 1.58 16.68
C ARG A 730 -30.11 0.51 15.59
N ARG A 731 -31.02 0.59 14.63
CA ARG A 731 -31.06 -0.32 13.48
C ARG A 731 -29.80 -0.19 12.62
N LEU A 732 -29.33 1.03 12.38
CA LEU A 732 -28.09 1.28 11.63
C LEU A 732 -26.86 0.78 12.39
N ASP A 733 -26.82 0.90 13.72
CA ASP A 733 -25.77 0.33 14.57
C ASP A 733 -25.72 -1.21 14.45
N GLU A 734 -26.87 -1.88 14.44
CA GLU A 734 -26.96 -3.33 14.24
C GLU A 734 -26.45 -3.77 12.86
N GLU A 735 -26.83 -3.05 11.80
CA GLU A 735 -26.32 -3.31 10.44
C GLU A 735 -24.82 -2.98 10.33
N MET A 736 -24.34 -1.93 11.00
CA MET A 736 -22.90 -1.61 11.07
C MET A 736 -22.12 -2.76 11.71
N ASN A 737 -22.58 -3.26 12.85
CA ASN A 737 -21.97 -4.40 13.54
C ASN A 737 -21.95 -5.66 12.66
N LYS A 738 -23.00 -5.90 11.87
CA LYS A 738 -23.05 -7.02 10.92
C LYS A 738 -22.04 -6.85 9.78
N ILE A 739 -21.89 -5.63 9.27
CA ILE A 739 -20.90 -5.29 8.24
C ILE A 739 -19.48 -5.43 8.79
N GLU A 740 -19.23 -5.06 10.05
CA GLU A 740 -17.93 -5.22 10.69
C GLU A 740 -17.57 -6.70 10.89
N ARG A 741 -18.48 -7.53 11.38
CA ARG A 741 -18.27 -8.99 11.46
C ARG A 741 -18.01 -9.61 10.09
N ARG A 742 -18.67 -9.11 9.04
CA ARG A 742 -18.43 -9.55 7.66
C ARG A 742 -17.03 -9.13 7.19
N LEU A 743 -16.60 -7.90 7.47
CA LEU A 743 -15.24 -7.44 7.18
C LEU A 743 -14.20 -8.28 7.89
N GLU A 744 -14.37 -8.58 9.17
CA GLU A 744 -13.47 -9.47 9.91
C GLU A 744 -13.40 -10.86 9.28
N GLY A 745 -14.54 -11.42 8.86
CA GLY A 745 -14.60 -12.70 8.14
C GLY A 745 -13.81 -12.67 6.83
N ILE A 746 -14.02 -11.64 6.01
CA ILE A 746 -13.26 -11.42 4.77
C ILE A 746 -11.77 -11.29 5.07
N GLU A 747 -11.39 -10.60 6.14
CA GLU A 747 -9.98 -10.41 6.49
C GLU A 747 -9.29 -11.68 6.97
N ARG A 748 -10.00 -12.55 7.72
CA ARG A 748 -9.52 -13.88 8.09
C ARG A 748 -9.31 -14.76 6.86
N GLU A 749 -10.30 -14.86 5.98
CA GLU A 749 -10.16 -15.64 4.73
C GLU A 749 -9.09 -15.05 3.80
N PHE A 750 -8.97 -13.72 3.75
CA PHE A 750 -7.92 -13.06 2.98
C PHE A 750 -6.53 -13.39 3.52
N ARG A 751 -6.32 -13.35 4.84
CA ARG A 751 -5.06 -13.76 5.47
C ARG A 751 -4.72 -15.22 5.14
N LYS A 752 -5.71 -16.09 5.30
CA LYS A 752 -5.60 -17.53 5.05
C LYS A 752 -5.15 -17.81 3.61
N LEU A 753 -5.88 -17.31 2.62
CA LEU A 753 -5.57 -17.52 1.20
C LEU A 753 -4.28 -16.82 0.77
N LEU A 754 -4.00 -15.62 1.31
CA LEU A 754 -2.74 -14.94 1.03
C LEU A 754 -1.55 -15.78 1.52
N GLY A 755 -1.68 -16.45 2.67
CA GLY A 755 -0.68 -17.38 3.18
C GLY A 755 -0.32 -18.52 2.23
N SER A 756 -1.31 -19.05 1.48
CA SER A 756 -1.09 -20.12 0.47
C SER A 756 -0.31 -19.65 -0.76
N VAL A 757 -0.36 -18.36 -1.06
CA VAL A 757 0.33 -17.79 -2.23
C VAL A 757 1.67 -17.18 -1.82
N ARG A 758 1.67 -16.44 -0.70
CA ARG A 758 2.85 -15.74 -0.19
C ARG A 758 2.68 -15.35 1.28
N VAL A 759 3.51 -15.94 2.13
CA VAL A 759 3.65 -15.53 3.53
C VAL A 759 4.34 -14.17 3.63
N LYS A 760 3.90 -13.30 4.54
CA LYS A 760 4.50 -11.98 4.78
C LYS A 760 4.65 -11.74 6.28
N PRO A 761 5.71 -11.02 6.71
CA PRO A 761 5.79 -10.52 8.08
C PRO A 761 4.68 -9.50 8.33
N LEU A 762 4.27 -9.36 9.59
CA LEU A 762 3.33 -8.32 10.04
C LEU A 762 3.89 -6.91 9.82
N GLY A 763 5.22 -6.77 9.89
CA GLY A 763 5.93 -5.54 9.60
C GLY A 763 7.39 -5.63 10.02
N ARG A 764 8.04 -4.47 10.15
CA ARG A 764 9.42 -4.34 10.61
C ARG A 764 9.48 -3.31 11.73
N ASP A 765 10.39 -3.48 12.68
CA ASP A 765 10.61 -2.47 13.72
C ASP A 765 11.58 -1.35 13.28
N ARG A 766 11.97 -0.48 14.21
CA ARG A 766 12.90 0.63 13.92
C ARG A 766 14.28 0.18 13.42
N PHE A 767 14.73 -1.02 13.83
CA PHE A 767 16.00 -1.65 13.45
C PHE A 767 15.84 -2.72 12.35
N TYR A 768 14.72 -2.70 11.64
CA TYR A 768 14.42 -3.62 10.54
C TYR A 768 14.27 -5.09 10.93
N ASN A 769 14.14 -5.41 12.21
CA ASN A 769 13.76 -6.76 12.62
C ASN A 769 12.35 -7.08 12.08
N ARG A 770 12.20 -8.23 11.43
CA ARG A 770 10.95 -8.66 10.81
C ARG A 770 10.10 -9.40 11.82
N ILE A 771 8.87 -8.95 11.99
CA ILE A 771 7.92 -9.53 12.95
C ILE A 771 7.01 -10.52 12.22
N TRP A 772 7.04 -11.78 12.63
CA TRP A 772 6.34 -12.88 11.97
C TRP A 772 5.29 -13.52 12.89
N TRP A 773 4.13 -13.81 12.30
CA TRP A 773 3.06 -14.58 12.94
C TRP A 773 2.48 -15.52 11.89
N PHE A 774 2.56 -16.83 12.13
CA PHE A 774 2.25 -17.87 11.14
C PHE A 774 0.85 -18.49 11.30
N ASP A 775 0.14 -18.19 12.39
CA ASP A 775 -1.17 -18.81 12.62
C ASP A 775 -2.21 -18.26 11.62
N GLY A 776 -3.13 -19.14 11.21
CA GLY A 776 -4.22 -18.77 10.30
C GLY A 776 -3.82 -18.64 8.84
N LEU A 777 -2.77 -19.34 8.41
CA LEU A 777 -2.31 -19.35 7.02
C LEU A 777 -2.70 -20.66 6.31
N GLY A 778 -3.09 -20.55 5.05
CA GLY A 778 -3.42 -21.67 4.17
C GLY A 778 -4.52 -22.60 4.71
N SER A 779 -4.20 -23.86 4.96
CA SER A 779 -5.21 -24.82 5.43
C SER A 779 -5.56 -24.66 6.91
N ALA A 780 -4.77 -23.90 7.68
CA ALA A 780 -4.99 -23.64 9.09
C ALA A 780 -5.99 -22.49 9.31
N SER A 781 -7.01 -22.71 10.13
CA SER A 781 -7.96 -21.66 10.56
C SER A 781 -7.56 -21.10 11.92
N LEU A 782 -7.83 -19.81 12.16
CA LEU A 782 -7.69 -19.19 13.50
C LEU A 782 -8.82 -19.56 14.45
N VAL A 783 -9.96 -20.00 13.89
CA VAL A 783 -11.18 -20.28 14.63
C VAL A 783 -11.76 -21.60 14.13
N GLY A 784 -12.00 -22.54 15.04
CA GLY A 784 -12.62 -23.82 14.78
C GLY A 784 -14.15 -23.76 14.87
N SER A 785 -14.78 -24.92 14.74
CA SER A 785 -16.22 -25.08 14.93
C SER A 785 -16.67 -24.52 16.28
N GLY A 786 -17.77 -23.76 16.28
CA GLY A 786 -18.31 -23.15 17.50
C GLY A 786 -17.53 -21.94 18.04
N GLY A 787 -16.59 -21.38 17.27
CA GLY A 787 -15.88 -20.16 17.68
C GLY A 787 -14.64 -20.41 18.56
N VAL A 788 -14.27 -21.68 18.78
CA VAL A 788 -13.11 -22.04 19.60
C VAL A 788 -11.81 -21.60 18.92
N ALA A 789 -10.94 -20.91 19.65
CA ALA A 789 -9.64 -20.49 19.15
C ALA A 789 -8.78 -21.70 18.73
N GLN A 790 -8.02 -21.53 17.65
CA GLN A 790 -7.05 -22.51 17.15
C GLN A 790 -5.70 -21.82 17.02
N TYR A 791 -4.61 -22.58 17.21
CA TYR A 791 -3.24 -22.09 17.01
C TYR A 791 -2.44 -23.13 16.23
N GLY A 792 -1.40 -22.65 15.55
CA GLY A 792 -0.40 -23.52 14.94
C GLY A 792 0.90 -23.41 15.74
N THR A 793 1.42 -22.20 15.84
CA THR A 793 2.60 -21.86 16.64
C THR A 793 2.24 -21.35 18.01
N GLY A 794 1.17 -20.56 18.16
CA GLY A 794 0.82 -19.90 19.42
C GLY A 794 1.93 -18.97 19.94
N ARG A 795 2.77 -18.43 19.04
CA ARG A 795 3.96 -17.62 19.36
C ARG A 795 4.12 -16.46 18.37
N LEU A 796 4.90 -15.44 18.74
CA LEU A 796 5.31 -14.35 17.84
C LEU A 796 6.81 -14.43 17.61
N PHE A 797 7.23 -14.48 16.35
CA PHE A 797 8.64 -14.62 15.98
C PHE A 797 9.23 -13.29 15.54
N ILE A 798 10.48 -13.07 15.91
CA ILE A 798 11.30 -11.96 15.43
C ILE A 798 12.44 -12.57 14.64
N GLN A 799 12.64 -12.10 13.42
CA GLN A 799 13.82 -12.40 12.63
C GLN A 799 14.66 -11.14 12.51
N GLY A 800 15.97 -11.27 12.65
CA GLY A 800 16.88 -10.15 12.46
C GLY A 800 16.78 -9.49 11.08
N PRO A 801 17.38 -8.30 10.93
CA PRO A 801 17.38 -7.57 9.67
C PRO A 801 17.98 -8.43 8.54
N SER A 802 17.45 -8.30 7.33
CA SER A 802 18.11 -8.92 6.17
C SER A 802 19.47 -8.27 5.91
N GLU A 803 20.37 -8.93 5.18
CA GLU A 803 21.66 -8.35 4.77
C GLU A 803 21.47 -6.98 4.08
N PHE A 804 20.44 -6.88 3.25
CA PHE A 804 20.06 -5.62 2.59
C PHE A 804 19.56 -4.54 3.58
N ASP A 805 18.81 -4.94 4.62
CA ASP A 805 18.36 -4.00 5.65
C ASP A 805 19.54 -3.54 6.53
N LEU A 806 20.53 -4.42 6.78
CA LEU A 806 21.77 -4.04 7.44
C LEU A 806 22.59 -3.05 6.61
N GLU A 807 22.69 -3.26 5.30
CA GLU A 807 23.36 -2.30 4.41
C GLU A 807 22.68 -0.92 4.51
N LEU A 808 21.36 -0.87 4.59
CA LEU A 808 20.59 0.36 4.77
C LEU A 808 20.85 1.01 6.14
N LEU A 809 20.96 0.21 7.21
CA LEU A 809 21.33 0.68 8.54
C LEU A 809 22.75 1.25 8.57
N GLY A 810 23.68 0.62 7.85
CA GLY A 810 25.08 1.04 7.73
C GLY A 810 25.30 2.34 6.94
N GLN A 811 24.26 2.90 6.30
CA GLN A 811 24.33 4.23 5.67
C GLN A 811 24.36 5.38 6.70
N ARG A 812 24.02 5.09 7.96
CA ARG A 812 24.15 6.01 9.09
C ARG A 812 25.45 5.75 9.84
N PRO A 813 25.99 6.71 10.60
CA PRO A 813 27.20 6.49 11.38
C PRO A 813 27.08 5.23 12.26
N PRO A 814 27.98 4.23 12.10
CA PRO A 814 27.80 2.92 12.71
C PRO A 814 27.79 2.98 14.24
N GLU A 815 28.62 3.84 14.83
CA GLU A 815 28.68 4.05 16.29
C GLU A 815 27.33 4.49 16.87
N GLU A 816 26.60 5.38 16.18
CA GLU A 816 25.29 5.87 16.65
C GLU A 816 24.20 4.79 16.58
N ILE A 817 24.25 3.90 15.59
CA ILE A 817 23.26 2.84 15.42
C ILE A 817 23.54 1.68 16.35
N GLU A 818 24.80 1.24 16.47
CA GLU A 818 25.17 0.12 17.32
C GLU A 818 24.95 0.44 18.80
N GLU A 819 25.33 1.63 19.25
CA GLU A 819 25.07 2.10 20.62
C GLU A 819 23.56 2.15 20.90
N ARG A 820 22.76 2.66 19.95
CA ARG A 820 21.29 2.67 20.10
C ARG A 820 20.66 1.29 20.08
N ARG A 821 21.20 0.34 19.32
CA ARG A 821 20.74 -1.05 19.35
C ARG A 821 21.03 -1.66 20.71
N LYS A 822 22.21 -1.42 21.29
CA LYS A 822 22.54 -1.87 22.66
C LYS A 822 21.60 -1.26 23.70
N ASP A 823 21.31 0.03 23.61
CA ASP A 823 20.40 0.72 24.54
C ASP A 823 18.91 0.30 24.39
N GLU A 824 18.43 0.17 23.15
CA GLU A 824 17.00 0.00 22.86
C GLU A 824 16.60 -1.47 22.63
N GLU A 825 17.48 -2.34 22.15
CA GLU A 825 17.24 -3.79 22.01
C GLU A 825 17.83 -4.61 23.17
N GLY A 826 18.86 -4.09 23.86
CA GLY A 826 19.66 -4.83 24.82
C GLY A 826 20.77 -5.65 24.18
N GLU A 827 21.88 -5.86 24.90
CA GLU A 827 23.02 -6.67 24.43
C GLU A 827 22.59 -8.10 24.09
N ASP A 828 21.82 -8.75 24.97
CA ASP A 828 21.33 -10.12 24.78
C ASP A 828 20.17 -10.23 23.78
N GLY A 829 19.55 -9.10 23.42
CA GLY A 829 18.36 -9.05 22.57
C GLY A 829 18.65 -8.69 21.11
N MET A 830 19.90 -8.40 20.76
CA MET A 830 20.29 -7.91 19.44
C MET A 830 20.44 -9.06 18.44
N LEU A 831 19.59 -9.08 17.40
CA LEU A 831 19.61 -10.13 16.37
C LEU A 831 20.45 -9.74 15.14
N GLY A 832 21.24 -10.68 14.65
CA GLY A 832 21.95 -10.63 13.37
C GLY A 832 21.12 -11.12 12.17
N PRO A 833 21.66 -11.05 10.94
CA PRO A 833 21.00 -11.59 9.76
C PRO A 833 20.76 -13.09 9.86
N GLY A 834 19.55 -13.52 9.52
CA GLY A 834 19.18 -14.93 9.58
C GLY A 834 18.94 -15.47 10.99
N GLU A 835 19.21 -14.68 12.04
CA GLU A 835 18.89 -15.07 13.40
C GLU A 835 17.41 -14.88 13.71
N TRP A 836 16.89 -15.78 14.54
CA TRP A 836 15.50 -15.81 14.96
C TRP A 836 15.42 -15.75 16.49
N ALA A 837 14.33 -15.19 17.00
CA ALA A 837 13.94 -15.26 18.40
C ALA A 837 12.41 -15.28 18.51
N VAL A 838 11.88 -15.58 19.71
CA VAL A 838 10.44 -15.75 19.91
C VAL A 838 9.96 -15.14 21.21
N TYR A 839 8.73 -14.60 21.20
CA TYR A 839 7.94 -14.36 22.40
C TYR A 839 6.87 -15.44 22.52
N SER A 840 6.80 -16.05 23.70
CA SER A 840 5.90 -17.18 23.97
C SER A 840 4.87 -16.88 25.04
N ASP A 841 5.05 -15.81 25.82
CA ASP A 841 4.17 -15.43 26.91
C ASP A 841 3.42 -14.13 26.64
N LEU A 842 2.25 -13.98 27.25
CA LEU A 842 1.41 -12.79 27.08
C LEU A 842 2.07 -11.52 27.62
N GLU A 843 2.77 -11.64 28.75
CA GLU A 843 3.47 -10.51 29.38
C GLU A 843 4.54 -9.98 28.43
N GLU A 844 5.40 -10.84 27.89
CA GLU A 844 6.42 -10.47 26.89
C GLU A 844 5.80 -9.77 25.67
N LEU A 845 4.67 -10.28 25.17
CA LEU A 845 3.96 -9.70 24.03
C LEU A 845 3.39 -8.32 24.35
N ASP A 846 2.73 -8.15 25.50
CA ASP A 846 2.20 -6.85 25.95
C ASP A 846 3.35 -5.83 26.09
N GLU A 847 4.48 -6.25 26.66
CA GLU A 847 5.67 -5.42 26.79
C GLU A 847 6.27 -5.04 25.44
N PHE A 848 6.30 -5.97 24.49
CA PHE A 848 6.79 -5.70 23.13
C PHE A 848 5.91 -4.69 22.40
N VAL A 849 4.58 -4.82 22.49
CA VAL A 849 3.65 -3.84 21.90
C VAL A 849 3.73 -2.47 22.57
N ALA A 850 3.99 -2.44 23.88
CA ALA A 850 4.21 -1.20 24.62
C ALA A 850 5.52 -0.49 24.21
N TRP A 851 6.56 -1.25 23.85
CA TRP A 851 7.84 -0.71 23.37
C TRP A 851 7.76 -0.08 21.97
N LEU A 852 6.89 -0.59 21.09
CA LEU A 852 6.71 -0.04 19.73
C LEU A 852 6.21 1.42 19.73
N ASN A 853 6.92 2.28 19.01
CA ASN A 853 6.70 3.71 18.98
C ASN A 853 5.78 4.14 17.81
N PRO A 854 4.55 4.63 18.10
CA PRO A 854 3.61 5.03 17.04
C PRO A 854 4.03 6.29 16.28
N LYS A 855 5.10 6.98 16.70
CA LYS A 855 5.68 8.13 15.99
C LYS A 855 6.52 7.72 14.77
N GLY A 856 6.96 6.47 14.69
CA GLY A 856 7.70 5.92 13.56
C GLY A 856 6.78 5.35 12.47
N HIS A 857 7.19 5.38 11.21
CA HIS A 857 6.41 4.83 10.10
C HIS A 857 6.28 3.30 10.17
N ARG A 858 7.39 2.60 10.39
CA ARG A 858 7.42 1.12 10.40
C ARG A 858 6.75 0.57 11.65
N GLU A 859 7.06 1.13 12.81
CA GLU A 859 6.50 0.65 14.08
C GLU A 859 5.02 0.95 14.23
N LEU A 860 4.53 2.09 13.69
CA LEU A 860 3.09 2.32 13.61
C LEU A 860 2.39 1.27 12.74
N ALA A 861 3.00 0.85 11.64
CA ALA A 861 2.45 -0.20 10.79
C ALA A 861 2.42 -1.56 11.52
N VAL A 862 3.50 -1.91 12.24
CA VAL A 862 3.53 -3.12 13.09
C VAL A 862 2.46 -3.06 14.17
N LYS A 863 2.35 -1.94 14.89
CA LYS A 863 1.37 -1.75 15.96
C LYS A 863 -0.06 -1.87 15.43
N THR A 864 -0.34 -1.27 14.27
CA THR A 864 -1.64 -1.39 13.60
C THR A 864 -1.95 -2.84 13.21
N ALA A 865 -0.95 -3.57 12.69
CA ALA A 865 -1.10 -4.96 12.32
C ALA A 865 -1.33 -5.86 13.55
N LEU A 866 -0.58 -5.66 14.63
CA LEU A 866 -0.74 -6.39 15.89
C LEU A 866 -2.09 -6.10 16.53
N SER A 867 -2.50 -4.84 16.66
CA SER A 867 -3.81 -4.47 17.21
C SER A 867 -4.96 -5.12 16.46
N LYS A 868 -4.86 -5.20 15.13
CA LYS A 868 -5.87 -5.87 14.29
C LYS A 868 -6.00 -7.36 14.61
N TRP A 869 -4.89 -8.05 14.84
CA TRP A 869 -4.86 -9.51 15.04
C TRP A 869 -4.77 -9.92 16.52
N TRP A 870 -4.75 -8.96 17.43
CA TRP A 870 -4.41 -9.14 18.85
C TRP A 870 -5.27 -10.19 19.55
N VAL A 871 -6.58 -10.15 19.31
CA VAL A 871 -7.54 -11.10 19.90
C VAL A 871 -7.20 -12.53 19.49
N HIS A 872 -6.77 -12.74 18.25
CA HIS A 872 -6.40 -14.07 17.75
C HIS A 872 -5.01 -14.50 18.22
N ILE A 873 -4.04 -13.59 18.24
CA ILE A 873 -2.68 -13.85 18.73
C ILE A 873 -2.74 -14.28 20.21
N THR A 874 -3.36 -13.47 21.06
CA THR A 874 -3.43 -13.74 22.51
C THR A 874 -4.28 -14.97 22.81
N ALA A 875 -5.36 -15.24 22.07
CA ALA A 875 -6.13 -16.46 22.22
C ALA A 875 -5.31 -17.71 21.86
N GLY A 876 -4.47 -17.63 20.81
CA GLY A 876 -3.57 -18.73 20.43
C GLY A 876 -2.51 -19.02 21.50
N VAL A 877 -1.86 -17.98 22.02
CA VAL A 877 -0.86 -18.08 23.11
C VAL A 877 -1.48 -18.69 24.37
N LYS A 878 -2.67 -18.23 24.78
CA LYS A 878 -3.40 -18.78 25.92
C LYS A 878 -3.73 -20.26 25.74
N LYS A 879 -4.18 -20.64 24.54
CA LYS A 879 -4.54 -22.03 24.24
C LYS A 879 -3.31 -22.93 24.25
N ARG A 880 -2.20 -22.50 23.63
CA ARG A 880 -0.92 -23.21 23.69
C ARG A 880 -0.44 -23.42 25.12
N THR A 881 -0.46 -22.36 25.93
CA THR A 881 -0.06 -22.43 27.34
C THR A 881 -0.93 -23.40 28.13
N ALA A 882 -2.25 -23.39 27.89
CA ALA A 882 -3.17 -24.33 28.50
C ALA A 882 -2.85 -25.79 28.09
N ASP A 883 -2.65 -26.05 26.80
CA ASP A 883 -2.34 -27.39 26.29
C ASP A 883 -1.01 -27.92 26.85
N LEU A 884 0.04 -27.10 26.86
CA LEU A 884 1.32 -27.45 27.49
C LEU A 884 1.17 -27.72 28.98
N SER A 885 0.36 -26.93 29.69
CA SER A 885 0.10 -27.14 31.12
C SER A 885 -0.68 -28.42 31.39
N ILE A 886 -1.62 -28.80 30.52
CA ILE A 886 -2.39 -30.04 30.63
C ILE A 886 -1.45 -31.23 30.43
N ASN A 887 -0.59 -31.17 29.42
CA ASN A 887 0.37 -32.23 29.12
C ASN A 887 1.45 -32.35 30.19
N ALA A 888 1.93 -31.24 30.76
CA ALA A 888 2.84 -31.25 31.90
C ALA A 888 2.17 -31.76 33.20
N LYS A 889 0.86 -31.54 33.36
CA LYS A 889 0.02 -32.03 34.46
C LYS A 889 -0.51 -33.45 34.26
N LEU A 890 0.00 -34.21 33.29
CA LEU A 890 -0.17 -35.67 33.23
C LEU A 890 1.01 -36.39 33.95
N PRO A 891 1.28 -36.24 35.27
CA PRO A 891 2.19 -37.15 35.95
C PRO A 891 1.43 -38.40 36.41
N GLU A 892 1.94 -39.57 36.01
CA GLU A 892 2.13 -40.74 36.88
C GLU A 892 1.03 -40.98 37.95
N ALA A 893 -0.24 -40.93 37.54
CA ALA A 893 -1.35 -41.01 38.48
C ALA A 893 -1.53 -42.46 38.97
N ARG A 894 -0.92 -42.71 40.13
CA ARG A 894 -1.22 -43.78 41.11
C ARG A 894 -0.96 -45.20 40.63
N ARG A 895 0.21 -45.75 41.00
CA ARG A 895 0.27 -47.10 41.57
C ARG A 895 1.45 -47.28 42.53
N SER A 896 1.11 -47.85 43.68
CA SER A 896 1.92 -48.25 44.83
C SER A 896 3.36 -48.66 44.52
N MET A 897 4.27 -48.20 45.39
CA MET A 897 5.65 -48.65 45.53
C MET A 897 5.76 -50.19 45.63
N ARG A 898 5.80 -50.92 44.51
CA ARG A 898 6.47 -52.24 44.44
C ARG A 898 6.66 -52.81 43.03
N THR A 899 7.22 -52.07 42.07
CA THR A 899 7.99 -52.68 40.97
C THR A 899 8.75 -51.60 40.21
N LYS A 900 10.03 -51.87 39.93
CA LYS A 900 10.92 -51.01 39.13
C LYS A 900 10.47 -50.98 37.66
N ALA A 901 10.68 -49.80 37.05
CA ALA A 901 10.66 -49.44 35.63
C ALA A 901 9.30 -49.34 34.91
N SER A 902 8.78 -48.11 34.82
CA SER A 902 7.98 -47.67 33.67
C SER A 902 8.20 -46.16 33.45
N GLY A 903 8.93 -45.82 32.39
CA GLY A 903 9.10 -44.43 31.94
C GLY A 903 7.78 -43.81 31.48
N ASN A 904 7.81 -42.52 31.14
CA ASN A 904 6.69 -41.80 30.55
C ASN A 904 6.14 -42.57 29.33
N ASP A 905 4.84 -42.87 29.31
CA ASP A 905 4.20 -43.60 28.20
C ASP A 905 4.14 -42.69 26.96
N ILE A 906 5.16 -42.80 26.08
CA ILE A 906 5.34 -41.95 24.89
C ILE A 906 4.12 -42.00 23.96
N SER A 907 3.34 -43.08 23.98
CA SER A 907 2.14 -43.23 23.15
C SER A 907 1.04 -42.21 23.45
N ARG A 908 1.09 -41.59 24.64
CA ARG A 908 0.13 -40.57 25.08
C ARG A 908 0.56 -39.15 24.76
N GLU A 909 1.77 -38.95 24.24
CA GLU A 909 2.22 -37.62 23.86
C GLU A 909 1.37 -37.08 22.70
N PRO A 910 1.06 -35.78 22.65
CA PRO A 910 0.13 -35.21 21.67
C PRO A 910 0.45 -35.56 20.22
N TYR A 911 1.73 -35.56 19.85
CA TYR A 911 2.18 -35.85 18.50
C TYR A 911 1.99 -37.33 18.11
N MET A 912 1.97 -38.26 19.08
CA MET A 912 1.66 -39.68 18.88
C MET A 912 0.16 -39.93 18.79
N MET A 913 -0.65 -39.08 19.44
CA MET A 913 -2.11 -39.12 19.41
C MET A 913 -2.72 -38.40 18.19
N TRP A 914 -1.91 -37.68 17.42
CA TRP A 914 -2.34 -37.00 16.21
C TRP A 914 -2.80 -38.01 15.15
N VAL A 915 -3.88 -37.68 14.43
CA VAL A 915 -4.44 -38.53 13.37
C VAL A 915 -4.71 -37.71 12.11
N ASN A 916 -4.30 -38.22 10.96
CA ASN A 916 -4.60 -37.61 9.67
C ASN A 916 -6.06 -37.87 9.25
N ARG A 917 -6.95 -36.94 9.57
CA ARG A 917 -8.37 -36.94 9.15
C ARG A 917 -8.59 -36.62 7.67
N ARG A 918 -7.55 -36.22 6.94
CA ARG A 918 -7.61 -35.86 5.51
C ARG A 918 -6.98 -36.91 4.61
N ALA A 919 -6.40 -37.98 5.18
CA ALA A 919 -5.82 -39.06 4.42
C ALA A 919 -6.82 -39.62 3.42
N ILE A 920 -6.43 -39.72 2.15
CA ILE A 920 -7.22 -40.41 1.15
C ILE A 920 -7.05 -41.91 1.41
N ASN A 921 -8.12 -42.54 1.89
CA ASN A 921 -8.23 -44.01 1.95
C ASN A 921 -8.56 -44.53 0.54
N SER A 922 -7.61 -44.41 -0.40
CA SER A 922 -7.71 -45.16 -1.64
C SER A 922 -7.33 -46.61 -1.33
N SER A 923 -8.36 -47.41 -1.04
CA SER A 923 -8.36 -48.87 -1.08
C SER A 923 -7.78 -49.41 -2.38
#